data_AF-A0A0P4UMB7-F1
#
_entry.id   AF-A0A0P4UMB7-F1
#
_cell.length_a   1.000
_cell.length_b   1.000
_cell.length_c   1.000
_cell.angle_alpha   90.00
_cell.angle_beta   90.00
_cell.angle_gamma   90.00
#
_symmetry.space_group_name_H-M   'P 1'
#
loop_
_entity.id
_entity.type
_entity.pdbx_description
1 polymer ?
#
loop_
_entity_poly.entity_id
_entity_poly.type
_entity_poly.pdbx_seq_one_letter_code
_entity_poly.pdbx_strand_id
1 'polypeptide(L)'
;MGHETEIRGEQAGGGLVIAQNKNNQVLFVGKKVVNQKRQNLTQALETAFAPTRRKAMRAGIQPLDSAITAVWHYRYGTSSPPKILETHWHEWMPAREAIVWQLENGQWVPICKTVNHRITHNGDFNAWWIFGQAIDTTTLGLWLERVLHTPNATRGDSPKVAGMMDLLVTQGMWDASLRLAYQLEIAASIQDAFGGKEPAKTAPNTAPSQQALRQWAEICEEVWQKYKCPRYLSDKKNLSDFENQIVDISLRISPSYWSLKQRTAFVRTAIDAFLHNDIYRATQQFLSRAEGSFGLVTVSTLSAEHLVLSAQGQPMTIGFNVPEAYMIYASEPAAVNAVLAGMPESYRLDLDPTAGEVALVGINHITVYSLSQGREQPDAELKQRSLPMQRNPYVKPPTSETKDPVATDIREIPQVLNAIADDWSNPVSLNCRSAEQFTKHLVEKVKQDRKIDFRQRQTVDVLITGIENSLWLGERFAQDLKTLFPLLNVKALSANQILRQLQHAPQLHLGPNSIVLAISQSGQTFPTLQATQVLNELYCKRMIGDLFILTGELNSLMGAALSQSFAQGATFNRRIFTNGSGHRSAEAATLTVAATQATLTELLFYTAKRMRQAFPDSTPLGMTLTEKSLLMLDTIKADFLNRSVVALCASRNSVGTAGTTSKGESIKSVDHQKLMRQGRKWALHVTETPLVWAIHAVYVLIVLGWMIPFGQVLSVTQLLLRSLLFTCGFSSDVVLSLLALLHPKIVLIDIGIAIFGPWLWTIGIRFVQGRQLLARTGKRTIVIGDVPWVHQLLESYVSKLFSLSYGIASLEVHGANPQDHMVHRFGYRLVRGTLVLLGVPDGRRCQMQKEDENAALMTGKQADGVRSWGIGPEVVALGHNSAIAHQGFSSAIVLGSRTNTLVDGRVSLDQQVVIEELRETRFSSFERLLASYVLFWAFAKRVTSFPLLQYQHWKSQSRTRIATTAAPMSGSNLSLPQVESALSLAEPSELHSQALLPSAPYPPTITDVPSRIETPLDRS
;
A
#
# COMPACT_ATOMS: atom_id res chain seq x y z
N MET A 1 18.05 -1.12 -2.69
CA MET A 1 17.13 -2.12 -2.08
C MET A 1 16.30 -1.54 -0.95
N GLY A 2 16.87 -1.20 0.21
CA GLY A 2 16.10 -0.72 1.37
C GLY A 2 15.09 0.40 1.07
N HIS A 3 15.52 1.43 0.33
CA HIS A 3 14.66 2.54 -0.09
C HIS A 3 13.43 2.11 -0.92
N GLU A 4 13.54 1.06 -1.74
CA GLU A 4 12.42 0.53 -2.52
C GLU A 4 11.48 -0.29 -1.62
N THR A 5 12.03 -1.07 -0.69
CA THR A 5 11.24 -1.90 0.23
C THR A 5 10.43 -1.04 1.22
N GLU A 6 10.96 0.11 1.63
CA GLU A 6 10.29 1.08 2.51
C GLU A 6 8.95 1.59 1.98
N ILE A 7 8.73 1.54 0.67
CA ILE A 7 7.47 1.99 0.04
C ILE A 7 6.26 1.16 0.51
N ARG A 8 6.50 -0.07 0.97
CA ARG A 8 5.48 -0.98 1.53
C ARG A 8 5.34 -0.89 3.05
N GLY A 9 6.29 -0.27 3.76
CA GLY A 9 6.30 -0.27 5.22
C GLY A 9 7.60 0.23 5.84
N GLU A 10 7.49 1.10 6.85
CA GLU A 10 8.64 1.67 7.58
C GLU A 10 8.52 1.52 9.10
N GLN A 11 7.63 0.68 9.63
CA GLN A 11 7.31 0.69 11.07
C GLN A 11 8.39 0.06 11.95
N ALA A 12 8.98 -1.04 11.48
CA ALA A 12 10.06 -1.73 12.17
C ALA A 12 10.88 -2.54 11.17
N GLY A 13 12.07 -2.97 11.54
CA GLY A 13 12.87 -3.84 10.70
C GLY A 13 14.00 -4.49 11.46
N GLY A 14 14.68 -5.40 10.79
CA GLY A 14 15.88 -6.03 11.33
C GLY A 14 16.80 -6.48 10.23
N GLY A 15 18.09 -6.46 10.54
CA GLY A 15 19.15 -6.98 9.70
C GLY A 15 20.00 -7.97 10.49
N LEU A 16 20.48 -9.01 9.82
CA LEU A 16 21.47 -9.94 10.36
C LEU A 16 22.48 -10.34 9.29
N VAL A 17 23.67 -10.70 9.74
CA VAL A 17 24.75 -11.27 8.93
C VAL A 17 25.17 -12.60 9.56
N ILE A 18 25.47 -13.60 8.75
CA ILE A 18 26.09 -14.85 9.20
C ILE A 18 27.60 -14.61 9.32
N ALA A 19 28.17 -15.01 10.45
CA ALA A 19 29.57 -14.76 10.79
C ALA A 19 30.18 -15.98 11.50
N GLN A 20 31.49 -15.99 11.62
CA GLN A 20 32.25 -17.01 12.35
C GLN A 20 33.05 -16.37 13.49
N ASN A 21 33.14 -17.06 14.62
CA ASN A 21 34.04 -16.67 15.71
C ASN A 21 35.46 -17.23 15.48
N LYS A 22 36.38 -16.93 16.41
CA LYS A 22 37.77 -17.42 16.36
C LYS A 22 37.93 -18.95 16.41
N ASN A 23 36.88 -19.67 16.82
CA ASN A 23 36.84 -21.13 16.88
C ASN A 23 36.14 -21.73 15.64
N ASN A 24 35.94 -20.93 14.58
CA ASN A 24 35.21 -21.29 13.37
C ASN A 24 33.75 -21.73 13.60
N GLN A 25 33.15 -21.37 14.75
CA GLN A 25 31.73 -21.60 14.99
C GLN A 25 30.92 -20.52 14.28
N VAL A 26 29.95 -20.97 13.48
CA VAL A 26 29.04 -20.09 12.74
C VAL A 26 27.93 -19.57 13.66
N LEU A 27 27.72 -18.26 13.63
CA LEU A 27 26.72 -17.57 14.44
C LEU A 27 26.12 -16.39 13.67
N PHE A 28 25.06 -15.79 14.22
CA PHE A 28 24.44 -14.62 13.62
C PHE A 28 24.74 -13.33 14.38
N VAL A 29 25.10 -12.28 13.65
CA VAL A 29 25.27 -10.92 14.16
C VAL A 29 24.18 -10.04 13.57
N GLY A 30 23.26 -9.53 14.41
CA GLY A 30 22.11 -8.77 13.91
C GLY A 30 21.57 -7.73 14.87
N LYS A 31 20.72 -6.84 14.36
CA LYS A 31 20.02 -5.81 15.13
C LYS A 31 18.61 -5.60 14.60
N LYS A 32 17.68 -5.37 15.53
CA LYS A 32 16.27 -5.02 15.26
C LYS A 32 16.01 -3.59 15.71
N VAL A 33 15.14 -2.89 14.99
CA VAL A 33 14.76 -1.50 15.24
C VAL A 33 13.25 -1.36 15.10
N VAL A 34 12.63 -0.68 16.07
CA VAL A 34 11.29 -0.11 15.90
C VAL A 34 11.48 1.33 15.48
N ASN A 35 10.96 1.69 14.31
CA ASN A 35 11.19 3.01 13.74
C ASN A 35 10.42 4.07 14.52
N GLN A 36 11.07 5.20 14.80
CA GLN A 36 10.37 6.32 15.40
C GLN A 36 9.58 7.08 14.34
N LYS A 37 8.56 7.80 14.80
CA LYS A 37 7.75 8.65 13.92
C LYS A 37 8.66 9.66 13.20
N ARG A 38 8.59 9.72 11.87
CA ARG A 38 9.36 10.62 10.96
C ARG A 38 10.82 10.23 10.67
N GLN A 39 11.35 9.16 11.26
CA GLN A 39 12.67 8.66 10.89
C GLN A 39 12.63 7.87 9.57
N ASN A 40 13.81 7.63 8.98
CA ASN A 40 13.98 6.71 7.85
C ASN A 40 14.47 5.37 8.40
N LEU A 41 13.77 4.28 8.08
CA LEU A 41 14.03 2.97 8.68
C LEU A 41 15.38 2.39 8.22
N THR A 42 15.75 2.56 6.95
CA THR A 42 17.01 2.07 6.36
C THR A 42 18.19 2.74 7.03
N GLN A 43 18.15 4.06 7.18
CA GLN A 43 19.16 4.82 7.92
C GLN A 43 19.20 4.44 9.39
N ALA A 44 18.03 4.24 10.03
CA ALA A 44 17.95 3.83 11.42
C ALA A 44 18.51 2.41 11.63
N LEU A 45 18.27 1.48 10.70
CA LEU A 45 18.82 0.13 10.73
C LEU A 45 20.34 0.15 10.61
N GLU A 46 20.90 0.87 9.64
CA GLU A 46 22.36 0.96 9.50
C GLU A 46 23.00 1.65 10.71
N THR A 47 22.40 2.73 11.21
CA THR A 47 22.87 3.44 12.41
C THR A 47 22.87 2.52 13.63
N ALA A 48 21.84 1.69 13.80
CA ALA A 48 21.73 0.75 14.90
C ALA A 48 22.64 -0.48 14.74
N PHE A 49 22.88 -0.93 13.51
CA PHE A 49 23.69 -2.11 13.22
C PHE A 49 25.19 -1.83 13.27
N ALA A 50 25.63 -0.63 12.85
CA ALA A 50 27.03 -0.22 12.85
C ALA A 50 27.77 -0.46 14.20
N PRO A 51 27.25 -0.07 15.38
CA PRO A 51 27.92 -0.37 16.65
C PRO A 51 27.92 -1.87 16.98
N THR A 52 26.87 -2.62 16.63
CA THR A 52 26.83 -4.08 16.79
C THR A 52 27.91 -4.75 15.95
N ARG A 53 28.05 -4.34 14.67
CA ARG A 53 29.09 -4.81 13.74
C ARG A 53 30.49 -4.54 14.29
N ARG A 54 30.77 -3.31 14.75
CA ARG A 54 32.07 -2.96 15.35
C ARG A 54 32.37 -3.78 16.61
N LYS A 55 31.37 -4.02 17.47
CA LYS A 55 31.54 -4.84 18.68
C LYS A 55 31.87 -6.29 18.32
N ALA A 56 31.20 -6.86 17.32
CA ALA A 56 31.46 -8.21 16.84
C ALA A 56 32.89 -8.34 16.26
N MET A 57 33.31 -7.41 15.40
CA MET A 57 34.66 -7.40 14.83
C MET A 57 35.74 -7.32 15.92
N ARG A 58 35.54 -6.48 16.96
CA ARG A 58 36.46 -6.40 18.11
C ARG A 58 36.53 -7.69 18.93
N ALA A 59 35.45 -8.48 18.95
CA ALA A 59 35.42 -9.80 19.57
C ALA A 59 36.10 -10.88 18.69
N GLY A 60 36.60 -10.51 17.50
CA GLY A 60 37.16 -11.46 16.53
C GLY A 60 36.11 -12.28 15.81
N ILE A 61 34.88 -11.78 15.72
CA ILE A 61 33.83 -12.36 14.90
C ILE A 61 33.91 -11.71 13.52
N GLN A 62 34.11 -12.51 12.49
CA GLN A 62 34.30 -12.06 11.10
C GLN A 62 33.25 -12.71 10.19
N PRO A 63 32.94 -12.11 9.02
CA PRO A 63 32.18 -12.80 7.98
C PRO A 63 32.85 -14.14 7.59
N LEU A 64 32.10 -15.06 6.99
CA LEU A 64 32.70 -16.28 6.45
C LEU A 64 33.64 -15.94 5.28
N ASP A 65 34.71 -16.71 5.14
CA ASP A 65 35.70 -16.51 4.08
C ASP A 65 35.12 -16.85 2.68
N SER A 66 34.10 -17.72 2.63
CA SER A 66 33.46 -18.17 1.39
C SER A 66 32.38 -17.21 0.88
N ALA A 67 31.60 -16.59 1.77
CA ALA A 67 30.51 -15.69 1.39
C ALA A 67 30.09 -14.73 2.53
N ILE A 68 29.63 -13.54 2.15
CA ILE A 68 28.92 -12.63 3.07
C ILE A 68 27.42 -12.86 2.91
N THR A 69 26.86 -13.70 3.77
CA THR A 69 25.41 -13.98 3.80
C THR A 69 24.71 -13.05 4.76
N ALA A 70 23.67 -12.37 4.29
CA ALA A 70 22.96 -11.40 5.12
C ALA A 70 21.49 -11.25 4.73
N VAL A 71 20.66 -10.97 5.75
CA VAL A 71 19.19 -11.02 5.66
C VAL A 71 18.61 -9.77 6.31
N TRP A 72 17.83 -9.03 5.53
CA TRP A 72 17.08 -7.86 6.00
C TRP A 72 15.59 -8.04 5.81
N HIS A 73 14.83 -7.48 6.74
CA HIS A 73 13.39 -7.44 6.66
C HIS A 73 12.85 -6.08 7.10
N TYR A 74 11.90 -5.58 6.32
CA TYR A 74 11.18 -4.33 6.57
C TYR A 74 9.73 -4.70 6.88
N ARG A 75 9.32 -4.42 8.12
CA ARG A 75 8.01 -4.78 8.65
C ARG A 75 7.02 -3.62 8.48
N TYR A 76 5.86 -3.93 7.92
CA TYR A 76 4.67 -3.09 7.84
C TYR A 76 3.70 -3.38 9.00
N GLY A 77 2.63 -2.59 9.12
CA GLY A 77 1.60 -2.80 10.15
C GLY A 77 0.89 -4.14 9.94
N THR A 78 1.13 -5.08 10.84
CA THR A 78 0.47 -6.40 10.90
C THR A 78 -0.44 -6.49 12.12
N SER A 79 -1.00 -7.67 12.39
CA SER A 79 -1.91 -7.98 13.50
C SER A 79 -1.38 -7.66 14.92
N SER A 80 -0.08 -7.33 15.08
CA SER A 80 0.50 -6.91 16.35
C SER A 80 1.18 -5.53 16.27
N PRO A 81 1.17 -4.73 17.36
CA PRO A 81 1.92 -3.48 17.41
C PRO A 81 3.43 -3.69 17.19
N PRO A 82 4.15 -2.73 16.58
CA PRO A 82 5.58 -2.83 16.38
C PRO A 82 6.29 -2.82 17.74
N LYS A 83 6.99 -3.93 18.04
CA LYS A 83 7.86 -4.10 19.21
C LYS A 83 9.11 -4.85 18.76
N ILE A 84 10.26 -4.60 19.40
CA ILE A 84 11.53 -5.27 19.06
C ILE A 84 11.38 -6.80 19.07
N LEU A 85 10.69 -7.33 20.08
CA LEU A 85 10.42 -8.77 20.22
C LEU A 85 9.55 -9.33 19.06
N GLU A 86 8.61 -8.54 18.56
CA GLU A 86 7.70 -8.87 17.46
C GLU A 86 8.29 -8.46 16.09
N THR A 87 9.54 -8.01 16.04
CA THR A 87 10.19 -7.56 14.80
C THR A 87 11.07 -8.67 14.23
N HIS A 88 11.04 -8.85 12.91
CA HIS A 88 11.91 -9.78 12.21
C HIS A 88 13.39 -9.44 12.38
N TRP A 89 14.28 -10.40 12.19
CA TRP A 89 14.05 -11.85 12.01
C TRP A 89 13.47 -12.51 13.28
N HIS A 90 12.89 -13.71 13.19
CA HIS A 90 12.44 -14.47 14.37
C HIS A 90 13.29 -15.71 14.59
N GLU A 91 13.47 -16.07 15.86
CA GLU A 91 14.01 -17.36 16.33
C GLU A 91 13.06 -17.87 17.42
N TRP A 92 13.00 -19.19 17.61
CA TRP A 92 12.27 -19.80 18.72
C TRP A 92 13.24 -20.34 19.77
N MET A 93 14.09 -21.29 19.39
CA MET A 93 15.15 -21.79 20.25
C MET A 93 16.39 -20.87 20.16
N PRO A 94 17.01 -20.52 21.30
CA PRO A 94 18.28 -19.79 21.28
C PRO A 94 19.38 -20.66 20.65
N ALA A 95 20.47 -20.00 20.25
CA ALA A 95 21.67 -20.69 19.78
C ALA A 95 22.15 -21.70 20.84
N ARG A 96 22.42 -22.93 20.40
CA ARG A 96 22.84 -24.04 21.25
C ARG A 96 23.95 -24.83 20.55
N GLU A 97 24.86 -25.40 21.32
CA GLU A 97 25.83 -26.35 20.79
C GLU A 97 25.19 -27.73 20.71
N ALA A 98 25.37 -28.42 19.58
CA ALA A 98 24.94 -29.79 19.39
C ALA A 98 25.95 -30.56 18.54
N ILE A 99 26.01 -31.88 18.73
CA ILE A 99 26.73 -32.77 17.82
C ILE A 99 25.87 -32.94 16.58
N VAL A 100 26.41 -32.53 15.43
CA VAL A 100 25.76 -32.64 14.13
C VAL A 100 26.60 -33.55 13.26
N TRP A 101 26.00 -34.65 12.82
CA TRP A 101 26.59 -35.52 11.83
C TRP A 101 26.51 -34.87 10.45
N GLN A 102 27.63 -34.81 9.75
CA GLN A 102 27.71 -34.27 8.38
C GLN A 102 28.56 -35.16 7.48
N LEU A 103 28.24 -35.17 6.20
CA LEU A 103 28.99 -35.94 5.21
C LEU A 103 30.17 -35.12 4.67
N GLU A 104 31.38 -35.39 5.16
CA GLU A 104 32.64 -34.80 4.69
C GLU A 104 33.46 -35.84 3.93
N ASN A 105 33.87 -35.55 2.69
CA ASN A 105 34.64 -36.47 1.83
C ASN A 105 33.97 -37.85 1.65
N GLY A 106 32.64 -37.88 1.60
CA GLY A 106 31.85 -39.11 1.55
C GLY A 106 31.87 -39.88 2.88
N GLN A 107 32.21 -39.21 3.99
CA GLN A 107 32.14 -39.77 5.33
C GLN A 107 31.35 -38.95 6.34
N TRP A 108 30.39 -39.61 7.01
CA TRP A 108 29.68 -39.06 8.14
C TRP A 108 30.65 -38.85 9.30
N VAL A 109 30.80 -37.61 9.73
CA VAL A 109 31.64 -37.19 10.85
C VAL A 109 30.79 -36.42 11.87
N PRO A 110 30.95 -36.68 13.18
CA PRO A 110 30.25 -35.92 14.21
C PRO A 110 31.01 -34.63 14.49
N ILE A 111 30.36 -33.48 14.33
CA ILE A 111 30.98 -32.17 14.55
C ILE A 111 30.15 -31.38 15.54
N CYS A 112 30.78 -30.83 16.57
CA CYS A 112 30.12 -29.90 17.47
C CYS A 112 29.88 -28.56 16.73
N LYS A 113 28.62 -28.19 16.53
CA LYS A 113 28.23 -26.95 15.85
C LYS A 113 27.23 -26.15 16.70
N THR A 114 27.29 -24.84 16.55
CA THR A 114 26.22 -23.95 16.99
C THR A 114 25.01 -24.14 16.07
N VAL A 115 23.88 -24.58 16.62
CA VAL A 115 22.60 -24.74 15.94
C VAL A 115 21.72 -23.53 16.27
N ASN A 116 21.37 -22.76 15.25
CA ASN A 116 20.36 -21.71 15.34
C ASN A 116 19.68 -21.51 13.98
N HIS A 117 18.38 -21.29 14.01
CA HIS A 117 17.56 -21.04 12.82
C HIS A 117 16.86 -19.70 12.94
N ARG A 118 16.81 -18.97 11.84
CA ARG A 118 16.17 -17.65 11.78
C ARG A 118 15.29 -17.55 10.56
N ILE A 119 14.17 -16.87 10.72
CA ILE A 119 13.24 -16.62 9.64
C ILE A 119 12.91 -15.15 9.47
N THR A 120 12.67 -14.74 8.23
CA THR A 120 11.91 -13.52 7.90
C THR A 120 10.70 -13.91 7.07
N HIS A 121 9.55 -13.30 7.33
CA HIS A 121 8.28 -13.73 6.76
C HIS A 121 7.44 -12.51 6.37
N ASN A 122 6.85 -12.58 5.18
CA ASN A 122 5.87 -11.65 4.66
C ASN A 122 4.58 -12.42 4.34
N GLY A 123 3.43 -11.85 4.66
CA GLY A 123 2.13 -12.53 4.58
C GLY A 123 1.59 -12.95 5.94
N ASP A 124 0.65 -13.89 5.94
CA ASP A 124 -0.08 -14.35 7.12
C ASP A 124 -0.02 -15.89 7.20
N PHE A 125 0.31 -16.40 8.38
CA PHE A 125 0.26 -17.82 8.71
C PHE A 125 -0.94 -18.09 9.64
N ASN A 126 -1.87 -18.93 9.20
CA ASN A 126 -3.14 -19.15 9.89
C ASN A 126 -3.15 -20.44 10.70
N ALA A 127 -2.74 -21.54 10.09
CA ALA A 127 -2.77 -22.87 10.71
C ALA A 127 -1.75 -23.81 10.08
N TRP A 128 -1.48 -24.93 10.75
CA TRP A 128 -0.64 -26.00 10.23
C TRP A 128 -1.30 -27.37 10.39
N TRP A 129 -1.24 -28.18 9.34
CA TRP A 129 -1.91 -29.48 9.28
C TRP A 129 -1.07 -30.57 9.96
N ILE A 130 -1.56 -31.07 11.08
CA ILE A 130 -1.00 -32.20 11.82
C ILE A 130 -2.11 -32.92 12.58
N PHE A 131 -1.93 -34.22 12.85
CA PHE A 131 -2.93 -35.05 13.53
C PHE A 131 -4.29 -35.10 12.80
N GLY A 132 -4.28 -34.99 11.47
CA GLY A 132 -5.49 -35.03 10.64
C GLY A 132 -6.38 -33.77 10.71
N GLN A 133 -5.87 -32.67 11.28
CA GLN A 133 -6.61 -31.41 11.41
C GLN A 133 -5.70 -30.19 11.25
N ALA A 134 -6.32 -29.04 10.94
CA ALA A 134 -5.63 -27.75 10.92
C ALA A 134 -5.54 -27.19 12.35
N ILE A 135 -4.32 -27.00 12.84
CA ILE A 135 -4.05 -26.40 14.16
C ILE A 135 -3.77 -24.90 13.98
N ASP A 136 -4.59 -24.05 14.58
CA ASP A 136 -4.42 -22.60 14.53
C ASP A 136 -3.11 -22.14 15.20
N THR A 137 -2.62 -20.94 14.83
CA THR A 137 -1.35 -20.42 15.35
C THR A 137 -1.26 -20.26 16.87
N THR A 138 -2.37 -20.03 17.56
CA THR A 138 -2.36 -19.89 19.03
C THR A 138 -2.11 -21.23 19.67
N THR A 139 -2.90 -22.24 19.27
CA THR A 139 -2.79 -23.61 19.76
C THR A 139 -1.44 -24.22 19.38
N LEU A 140 -1.00 -23.99 18.14
CA LEU A 140 0.32 -24.43 17.65
C LEU A 140 1.45 -23.86 18.51
N GLY A 141 1.36 -22.58 18.89
CA GLY A 141 2.34 -21.93 19.76
C GLY A 141 2.45 -22.61 21.12
N LEU A 142 1.33 -22.97 21.75
CA LEU A 142 1.33 -23.69 23.03
C LEU A 142 1.94 -25.08 22.89
N TRP A 143 1.63 -25.79 21.80
CA TRP A 143 2.17 -27.12 21.53
C TRP A 143 3.68 -27.08 21.29
N LEU A 144 4.17 -26.12 20.51
CA LEU A 144 5.61 -25.92 20.28
C LEU A 144 6.38 -25.63 21.58
N GLU A 145 5.78 -24.90 22.55
CA GLU A 145 6.41 -24.67 23.86
C GLU A 145 6.68 -26.00 24.60
N ARG A 146 5.79 -26.99 24.43
CA ARG A 146 5.89 -28.31 25.06
C ARG A 146 6.90 -29.20 24.33
N VAL A 147 6.77 -29.30 23.01
CA VAL A 147 7.59 -30.20 22.18
C VAL A 147 9.05 -29.74 22.12
N LEU A 148 9.30 -28.43 22.01
CA LEU A 148 10.65 -27.86 21.95
C LEU A 148 11.22 -27.51 23.34
N HIS A 149 10.44 -27.69 24.41
CA HIS A 149 10.82 -27.34 25.79
C HIS A 149 11.36 -25.91 25.92
N THR A 150 10.80 -24.99 25.13
CA THR A 150 11.25 -23.60 25.05
C THR A 150 10.04 -22.67 25.13
N PRO A 151 9.94 -21.80 26.14
CA PRO A 151 8.79 -20.92 26.31
C PRO A 151 8.73 -19.85 25.22
N ASN A 152 7.52 -19.42 24.84
CA ASN A 152 7.32 -18.37 23.86
C ASN A 152 6.62 -17.14 24.47
N ALA A 153 7.31 -16.00 24.41
CA ALA A 153 6.77 -14.72 24.85
C ALA A 153 6.07 -13.93 23.73
N THR A 154 6.16 -14.40 22.48
CA THR A 154 5.68 -13.68 21.30
C THR A 154 4.25 -14.03 20.94
N ARG A 155 3.52 -13.05 20.40
CA ARG A 155 2.13 -13.22 19.97
C ARG A 155 1.99 -13.48 18.49
N GLY A 156 2.84 -12.88 17.65
CA GLY A 156 2.78 -13.03 16.20
C GLY A 156 2.82 -14.49 15.73
N ASP A 157 2.42 -14.67 14.48
CA ASP A 157 2.42 -15.94 13.73
C ASP A 157 3.83 -16.36 13.30
N SER A 158 4.65 -15.39 12.88
CA SER A 158 6.01 -15.59 12.37
C SER A 158 6.96 -16.29 13.37
N PRO A 159 6.92 -15.98 14.68
CA PRO A 159 7.60 -16.80 15.69
C PRO A 159 7.21 -18.28 15.66
N LYS A 160 5.94 -18.63 15.42
CA LYS A 160 5.52 -20.05 15.35
C LYS A 160 6.12 -20.72 14.11
N VAL A 161 6.26 -20.01 13.00
CA VAL A 161 7.03 -20.49 11.85
C VAL A 161 8.48 -20.78 12.25
N ALA A 162 9.12 -19.90 13.03
CA ALA A 162 10.48 -20.14 13.55
C ALA A 162 10.53 -21.41 14.44
N GLY A 163 9.53 -21.62 15.30
CA GLY A 163 9.42 -22.84 16.11
C GLY A 163 9.20 -24.10 15.26
N MET A 164 8.40 -24.01 14.20
CA MET A 164 8.27 -25.10 13.23
C MET A 164 9.60 -25.42 12.54
N MET A 165 10.41 -24.40 12.20
CA MET A 165 11.75 -24.65 11.65
C MET A 165 12.67 -25.33 12.67
N ASP A 166 12.64 -24.94 13.95
CA ASP A 166 13.38 -25.62 15.02
C ASP A 166 12.93 -27.08 15.26
N LEU A 167 11.67 -27.41 14.92
CA LEU A 167 11.15 -28.78 14.97
C LEU A 167 11.52 -29.61 13.72
N LEU A 168 11.49 -28.98 12.54
CA LEU A 168 11.63 -29.67 11.26
C LEU A 168 13.08 -29.77 10.78
N VAL A 169 13.98 -28.87 11.16
CA VAL A 169 15.39 -28.97 10.78
C VAL A 169 16.11 -29.95 11.71
N THR A 170 16.29 -31.19 11.25
CA THR A 170 16.78 -32.30 12.09
C THR A 170 17.99 -33.03 11.52
N GLN A 171 18.39 -32.77 10.27
CA GLN A 171 19.46 -33.51 9.62
C GLN A 171 20.74 -33.58 10.48
N GLY A 172 21.25 -34.79 10.65
CA GLY A 172 22.46 -35.08 11.42
C GLY A 172 22.30 -34.99 12.95
N MET A 173 21.09 -34.73 13.47
CA MET A 173 20.83 -34.60 14.91
C MET A 173 19.80 -35.63 15.38
N TRP A 174 20.25 -36.64 16.15
CA TRP A 174 19.38 -37.72 16.60
C TRP A 174 18.24 -37.26 17.51
N ASP A 175 18.52 -36.41 18.50
CA ASP A 175 17.51 -35.94 19.45
C ASP A 175 16.38 -35.16 18.75
N ALA A 176 16.74 -34.33 17.77
CA ALA A 176 15.79 -33.57 16.97
C ALA A 176 14.98 -34.48 16.03
N SER A 177 15.64 -35.45 15.38
CA SER A 177 14.99 -36.41 14.47
C SER A 177 14.00 -37.33 15.20
N LEU A 178 14.38 -37.84 16.37
CA LEU A 178 13.53 -38.64 17.24
C LEU A 178 12.36 -37.81 17.79
N ARG A 179 12.58 -36.54 18.14
CA ARG A 179 11.51 -35.63 18.55
C ARG A 179 10.47 -35.47 17.45
N LEU A 180 10.91 -35.21 16.21
CA LEU A 180 10.02 -35.07 15.06
C LEU A 180 9.27 -36.38 14.76
N ALA A 181 9.97 -37.51 14.72
CA ALA A 181 9.37 -38.82 14.46
C ALA A 181 8.28 -39.18 15.48
N TYR A 182 8.47 -38.83 16.76
CA TYR A 182 7.42 -39.04 17.78
C TYR A 182 6.15 -38.26 17.43
N GLN A 183 6.28 -37.00 17.00
CA GLN A 183 5.11 -36.18 16.64
C GLN A 183 4.41 -36.66 15.37
N LEU A 184 5.12 -37.32 14.45
CA LEU A 184 4.54 -37.79 13.20
C LEU A 184 3.91 -39.19 13.31
N GLU A 185 4.49 -40.09 14.12
CA GLU A 185 4.14 -41.52 14.10
C GLU A 185 3.53 -42.04 15.41
N ILE A 186 3.78 -41.37 16.54
CA ILE A 186 3.37 -41.84 17.88
C ILE A 186 2.25 -41.00 18.45
N ALA A 187 2.39 -39.67 18.45
CA ALA A 187 1.36 -38.77 18.95
C ALA A 187 0.11 -38.85 18.05
N ALA A 188 -1.05 -39.07 18.66
CA ALA A 188 -2.33 -39.16 17.97
C ALA A 188 -3.06 -37.81 17.95
N SER A 189 -2.77 -36.93 18.90
CA SER A 189 -3.45 -35.63 19.05
C SER A 189 -2.53 -34.56 19.63
N ILE A 190 -2.97 -33.29 19.52
CA ILE A 190 -2.28 -32.18 20.17
C ILE A 190 -2.36 -32.28 21.70
N GLN A 191 -3.46 -32.81 22.23
CA GLN A 191 -3.72 -33.02 23.66
C GLN A 191 -2.74 -34.00 24.30
N ASP A 192 -2.09 -34.87 23.51
CA ASP A 192 -1.09 -35.83 24.01
C ASP A 192 0.13 -35.12 24.60
N ALA A 193 0.42 -33.88 24.19
CA ALA A 193 1.47 -33.04 24.80
C ALA A 193 1.01 -32.35 26.10
N PHE A 194 -0.29 -32.41 26.41
CA PHE A 194 -0.97 -31.73 27.52
C PHE A 194 -1.63 -32.69 28.52
N GLY A 195 -1.21 -33.96 28.53
CA GLY A 195 -1.77 -35.01 29.39
C GLY A 195 -3.22 -35.38 29.05
N GLY A 196 -3.59 -35.31 27.77
CA GLY A 196 -4.95 -35.56 27.29
C GLY A 196 -5.93 -34.42 27.56
N LYS A 197 -5.45 -33.25 28.00
CA LYS A 197 -6.26 -32.06 28.29
C LYS A 197 -6.17 -31.05 27.15
N GLU A 198 -7.11 -30.11 27.13
CA GLU A 198 -7.08 -28.99 26.20
C GLU A 198 -5.78 -28.16 26.32
N PRO A 199 -5.22 -27.68 25.19
CA PRO A 199 -3.99 -26.89 25.18
C PRO A 199 -4.09 -25.63 26.05
N ALA A 200 -3.32 -25.60 27.13
CA ALA A 200 -3.24 -24.47 28.04
C ALA A 200 -1.85 -24.37 28.70
N LYS A 201 -1.42 -23.16 29.06
CA LYS A 201 -0.13 -22.95 29.75
C LYS A 201 -0.05 -23.67 31.11
N THR A 202 -1.18 -23.89 31.76
CA THR A 202 -1.31 -24.58 33.06
C THR A 202 -1.42 -26.10 32.94
N ALA A 203 -1.67 -26.65 31.74
CA ALA A 203 -1.74 -28.08 31.52
C ALA A 203 -0.34 -28.75 31.60
N PRO A 204 -0.25 -30.01 32.07
CA PRO A 204 1.03 -30.70 32.24
C PRO A 204 1.78 -30.85 30.91
N ASN A 205 3.11 -30.88 30.93
CA ASN A 205 3.90 -31.20 29.74
C ASN A 205 4.15 -32.70 29.68
N THR A 206 3.47 -33.41 28.78
CA THR A 206 3.64 -34.85 28.54
C THR A 206 4.34 -35.17 27.23
N ALA A 207 4.83 -34.16 26.51
CA ALA A 207 5.74 -34.39 25.39
C ALA A 207 7.04 -35.08 25.89
N PRO A 208 7.73 -35.87 25.05
CA PRO A 208 8.97 -36.53 25.43
C PRO A 208 9.96 -35.54 26.06
N SER A 209 10.40 -35.82 27.30
CA SER A 209 11.28 -34.93 28.05
C SER A 209 12.66 -34.83 27.38
N GLN A 210 13.40 -33.75 27.67
CA GLN A 210 14.78 -33.63 27.17
C GLN A 210 15.67 -34.80 27.61
N GLN A 211 15.44 -35.36 28.79
CA GLN A 211 16.16 -36.54 29.27
C GLN A 211 15.81 -37.80 28.47
N ALA A 212 14.51 -38.02 28.20
CA ALA A 212 14.07 -39.17 27.40
C ALA A 212 14.64 -39.09 25.97
N LEU A 213 14.58 -37.93 25.32
CA LEU A 213 15.15 -37.72 23.99
C LEU A 213 16.66 -37.97 23.94
N ARG A 214 17.40 -37.56 24.97
CA ARG A 214 18.84 -37.83 25.08
C ARG A 214 19.13 -39.32 25.20
N GLN A 215 18.40 -40.04 26.06
CA GLN A 215 18.54 -41.48 26.21
C GLN A 215 18.25 -42.22 24.89
N TRP A 216 17.21 -41.81 24.17
CA TRP A 216 16.89 -42.37 22.86
C TRP A 216 17.98 -42.08 21.82
N ALA A 217 18.53 -40.87 21.83
CA ALA A 217 19.61 -40.46 20.93
C ALA A 217 20.92 -41.22 21.22
N GLU A 218 21.30 -41.42 22.49
CA GLU A 218 22.47 -42.21 22.89
C GLU A 218 22.41 -43.65 22.36
N ILE A 219 21.22 -44.25 22.38
CA ILE A 219 20.99 -45.59 21.82
C ILE A 219 21.20 -45.58 20.29
N CYS A 220 20.62 -44.62 19.58
CA CYS A 220 20.80 -44.51 18.13
C CYS A 220 22.27 -44.25 17.76
N GLU A 221 22.95 -43.43 18.55
CA GLU A 221 24.39 -43.13 18.43
C GLU A 221 25.24 -44.40 18.63
N GLU A 222 24.96 -45.23 19.64
CA GLU A 222 25.65 -46.50 19.87
C GLU A 222 25.54 -47.43 18.65
N VAL A 223 24.36 -47.53 18.04
CA VAL A 223 24.14 -48.34 16.84
C VAL A 223 24.85 -47.74 15.64
N TRP A 224 24.71 -46.43 15.43
CA TRP A 224 25.36 -45.70 14.35
C TRP A 224 26.88 -45.89 14.34
N GLN A 225 27.52 -45.80 15.51
CA GLN A 225 28.97 -46.00 15.66
C GLN A 225 29.42 -47.43 15.40
N LYS A 226 28.58 -48.45 15.70
CA LYS A 226 28.90 -49.87 15.43
C LYS A 226 28.99 -50.18 13.93
N TYR A 227 28.25 -49.45 13.09
CA TYR A 227 28.20 -49.71 11.65
C TYR A 227 29.40 -49.20 10.84
N LYS A 228 30.39 -48.52 11.47
CA LYS A 228 31.73 -48.14 10.94
C LYS A 228 31.91 -48.16 9.40
N CYS A 229 31.07 -47.52 8.59
CA CYS A 229 31.53 -46.97 7.32
C CYS A 229 30.49 -46.14 6.55
N PRO A 230 30.97 -45.13 5.80
CA PRO A 230 30.22 -43.90 5.59
C PRO A 230 29.71 -43.70 4.16
N ARG A 231 29.90 -44.70 3.28
CA ARG A 231 29.59 -44.65 1.84
C ARG A 231 28.30 -45.37 1.43
N TYR A 232 27.63 -46.09 2.34
CA TYR A 232 26.72 -47.20 1.97
C TYR A 232 25.23 -47.01 2.30
N LEU A 233 24.82 -45.88 2.89
CA LEU A 233 23.38 -45.62 3.12
C LEU A 233 22.60 -45.25 1.84
N SER A 234 23.25 -45.28 0.68
CA SER A 234 22.60 -45.22 -0.65
C SER A 234 22.06 -46.58 -1.12
N ASP A 235 22.53 -47.69 -0.55
CA ASP A 235 22.07 -49.04 -0.88
C ASP A 235 20.85 -49.41 -0.01
N LYS A 236 19.72 -49.69 -0.68
CA LYS A 236 18.44 -50.05 -0.04
C LYS A 236 18.57 -51.21 0.95
N LYS A 237 19.48 -52.16 0.69
CA LYS A 237 19.67 -53.34 1.54
C LYS A 237 20.33 -52.96 2.87
N ASN A 238 21.39 -52.17 2.83
CA ASN A 238 22.11 -51.74 4.04
C ASN A 238 21.27 -50.79 4.90
N LEU A 239 20.46 -49.92 4.27
CA LEU A 239 19.50 -49.08 4.99
C LEU A 239 18.45 -49.94 5.71
N SER A 240 17.92 -50.97 5.05
CA SER A 240 16.96 -51.91 5.66
C SER A 240 17.57 -52.69 6.83
N ASP A 241 18.82 -53.15 6.70
CA ASP A 241 19.52 -53.87 7.77
C ASP A 241 19.79 -52.96 8.98
N PHE A 242 20.15 -51.70 8.74
CA PHE A 242 20.32 -50.68 9.78
C PHE A 242 18.98 -50.34 10.48
N GLU A 243 17.91 -50.15 9.72
CA GLU A 243 16.55 -49.96 10.25
C GLU A 243 16.15 -51.13 11.16
N ASN A 244 16.36 -52.37 10.71
CA ASN A 244 15.99 -53.56 11.48
C ASN A 244 16.77 -53.65 12.81
N GLN A 245 18.07 -53.32 12.82
CA GLN A 245 18.85 -53.32 14.06
C GLN A 245 18.43 -52.22 15.04
N ILE A 246 18.10 -51.01 14.55
CA ILE A 246 17.53 -49.98 15.43
C ILE A 246 16.15 -50.40 15.92
N VAL A 247 15.31 -51.04 15.11
CA VAL A 247 14.00 -51.57 15.55
C VAL A 247 14.18 -52.63 16.63
N ASP A 248 15.12 -53.56 16.49
CA ASP A 248 15.40 -54.58 17.51
C ASP A 248 15.89 -53.95 18.82
N ILE A 249 16.71 -52.90 18.72
CA ILE A 249 17.22 -52.15 19.88
C ILE A 249 16.16 -51.18 20.43
N SER A 250 15.17 -50.78 19.63
CA SER A 250 14.06 -49.91 20.04
C SER A 250 13.17 -50.52 21.10
N LEU A 251 13.25 -51.84 21.35
CA LEU A 251 12.72 -52.50 22.54
C LEU A 251 13.24 -51.85 23.86
N ARG A 252 14.40 -51.17 23.82
CA ARG A 252 14.98 -50.40 24.94
C ARG A 252 14.56 -48.92 24.95
N ILE A 253 14.06 -48.39 23.83
CA ILE A 253 13.72 -46.98 23.60
C ILE A 253 12.24 -46.71 23.94
N SER A 254 11.38 -47.69 23.64
CA SER A 254 9.92 -47.50 23.61
C SER A 254 9.21 -48.10 24.83
N PRO A 255 8.23 -47.39 25.43
CA PRO A 255 7.37 -47.96 26.45
C PRO A 255 6.65 -49.22 25.94
N SER A 256 6.39 -50.18 26.83
CA SER A 256 5.80 -51.49 26.49
C SER A 256 4.45 -51.40 25.74
N TYR A 257 3.74 -50.27 25.83
CA TYR A 257 2.44 -50.06 25.21
C TYR A 257 2.45 -49.64 23.73
N TRP A 258 3.60 -49.32 23.12
CA TRP A 258 3.64 -49.07 21.66
C TRP A 258 3.58 -50.38 20.87
N SER A 259 2.74 -50.43 19.85
CA SER A 259 2.68 -51.57 18.93
C SER A 259 3.96 -51.70 18.10
N LEU A 260 4.28 -52.90 17.61
CA LEU A 260 5.43 -53.12 16.72
C LEU A 260 5.39 -52.24 15.47
N LYS A 261 4.19 -52.01 14.91
CA LYS A 261 3.98 -51.12 13.77
C LYS A 261 4.38 -49.68 14.07
N GLN A 262 3.95 -49.15 15.21
CA GLN A 262 4.29 -47.78 15.66
C GLN A 262 5.79 -47.63 15.89
N ARG A 263 6.43 -48.61 16.55
CA ARG A 263 7.89 -48.59 16.78
C ARG A 263 8.67 -48.59 15.47
N THR A 264 8.28 -49.44 14.53
CA THR A 264 8.91 -49.52 13.21
C THR A 264 8.77 -48.20 12.45
N ALA A 265 7.57 -47.61 12.44
CA ALA A 265 7.31 -46.35 11.77
C ALA A 265 8.09 -45.19 12.40
N PHE A 266 8.13 -45.12 13.74
CA PHE A 266 8.91 -44.16 14.50
C PHE A 266 10.40 -44.22 14.15
N VAL A 267 11.01 -45.41 14.17
CA VAL A 267 12.43 -45.59 13.85
C VAL A 267 12.72 -45.18 12.41
N ARG A 268 11.93 -45.64 11.45
CA ARG A 268 12.10 -45.30 10.02
C ARG A 268 12.01 -43.80 9.79
N THR A 269 11.01 -43.16 10.39
CA THR A 269 10.82 -41.71 10.28
C THR A 269 11.96 -40.95 10.95
N ALA A 270 12.49 -41.43 12.07
CA ALA A 270 13.64 -40.81 12.72
C ALA A 270 14.91 -40.91 11.88
N ILE A 271 15.15 -42.06 11.21
CA ILE A 271 16.28 -42.24 10.31
C ILE A 271 16.14 -41.37 9.07
N ASP A 272 14.96 -41.35 8.43
CA ASP A 272 14.69 -40.48 7.28
C ASP A 272 14.90 -39.00 7.64
N ALA A 273 14.36 -38.57 8.78
CA ALA A 273 14.52 -37.20 9.29
C ALA A 273 15.99 -36.85 9.59
N PHE A 274 16.76 -37.81 10.11
CA PHE A 274 18.18 -37.64 10.38
C PHE A 274 19.01 -37.52 9.11
N LEU A 275 18.67 -38.27 8.06
CA LEU A 275 19.42 -38.28 6.81
C LEU A 275 19.06 -37.13 5.87
N HIS A 276 17.79 -36.74 5.83
CA HIS A 276 17.26 -35.94 4.73
C HIS A 276 16.59 -34.63 5.12
N ASN A 277 16.32 -34.36 6.41
CA ASN A 277 15.56 -33.17 6.81
C ASN A 277 16.46 -31.96 7.08
N ASP A 278 17.14 -31.51 6.03
CA ASP A 278 17.92 -30.28 6.03
C ASP A 278 17.00 -29.04 6.02
N ILE A 279 17.57 -27.85 5.98
CA ILE A 279 16.80 -26.60 5.96
C ILE A 279 15.87 -26.48 4.73
N TYR A 280 16.27 -27.03 3.58
CA TYR A 280 15.51 -26.97 2.34
C TYR A 280 14.30 -27.91 2.40
N ARG A 281 14.52 -29.17 2.79
CA ARG A 281 13.47 -30.18 2.99
C ARG A 281 12.52 -29.80 4.12
N ALA A 282 13.02 -29.27 5.23
CA ALA A 282 12.20 -28.77 6.34
C ALA A 282 11.26 -27.64 5.88
N THR A 283 11.75 -26.72 5.04
CA THR A 283 10.93 -25.64 4.49
C THR A 283 9.84 -26.17 3.54
N GLN A 284 10.17 -27.16 2.69
CA GLN A 284 9.18 -27.85 1.85
C GLN A 284 8.09 -28.52 2.70
N GLN A 285 8.48 -29.26 3.74
CA GLN A 285 7.55 -29.93 4.65
C GLN A 285 6.63 -28.93 5.35
N PHE A 286 7.19 -27.81 5.83
CA PHE A 286 6.40 -26.76 6.46
C PHE A 286 5.32 -26.24 5.52
N LEU A 287 5.70 -25.76 4.33
CA LEU A 287 4.76 -25.14 3.39
C LEU A 287 3.71 -26.12 2.86
N SER A 288 4.07 -27.39 2.64
CA SER A 288 3.13 -28.43 2.19
C SER A 288 1.97 -28.68 3.14
N ARG A 289 2.09 -28.25 4.41
CA ARG A 289 1.10 -28.41 5.47
C ARG A 289 0.64 -27.09 6.07
N ALA A 290 1.12 -25.95 5.56
CA ALA A 290 0.80 -24.64 6.11
C ALA A 290 -0.40 -24.01 5.38
N GLU A 291 -1.34 -23.47 6.15
CA GLU A 291 -2.43 -22.65 5.64
C GLU A 291 -2.09 -21.17 5.81
N GLY A 292 -2.08 -20.43 4.71
CA GLY A 292 -1.71 -19.02 4.72
C GLY A 292 -1.13 -18.53 3.40
N SER A 293 -0.51 -17.35 3.45
CA SER A 293 0.28 -16.80 2.34
C SER A 293 1.68 -16.45 2.86
N PHE A 294 2.71 -16.92 2.15
CA PHE A 294 4.09 -16.97 2.61
C PHE A 294 5.04 -16.36 1.58
N GLY A 295 5.75 -15.32 1.99
CA GLY A 295 7.04 -14.92 1.44
C GLY A 295 8.08 -15.15 2.52
N LEU A 296 8.71 -16.32 2.52
CA LEU A 296 9.51 -16.82 3.64
C LEU A 296 10.99 -16.91 3.25
N VAL A 297 11.85 -16.46 4.17
CA VAL A 297 13.30 -16.65 4.10
C VAL A 297 13.71 -17.41 5.35
N THR A 298 14.30 -18.58 5.17
CA THR A 298 14.82 -19.42 6.25
C THR A 298 16.34 -19.46 6.16
N VAL A 299 16.99 -19.26 7.30
CA VAL A 299 18.45 -19.20 7.43
C VAL A 299 18.88 -20.08 8.60
N SER A 300 20.00 -20.80 8.46
CA SER A 300 20.54 -21.63 9.52
C SER A 300 22.06 -21.51 9.62
N THR A 301 22.59 -21.58 10.83
CA THR A 301 24.03 -21.77 11.06
C THR A 301 24.56 -23.10 10.53
N LEU A 302 23.69 -24.08 10.26
CA LEU A 302 24.05 -25.37 9.65
C LEU A 302 24.22 -25.30 8.13
N SER A 303 23.74 -24.22 7.49
CA SER A 303 23.89 -23.97 6.05
C SER A 303 24.26 -22.49 5.84
N ALA A 304 25.52 -22.16 6.12
CA ALA A 304 25.99 -20.77 6.19
C ALA A 304 26.11 -20.07 4.83
N GLU A 305 26.26 -20.85 3.75
CA GLU A 305 26.47 -20.35 2.38
C GLU A 305 25.19 -20.28 1.55
N HIS A 306 24.09 -20.83 2.06
CA HIS A 306 22.83 -20.92 1.34
C HIS A 306 21.67 -20.31 2.12
N LEU A 307 20.71 -19.76 1.38
CA LEU A 307 19.42 -19.31 1.90
C LEU A 307 18.33 -20.19 1.32
N VAL A 308 17.25 -20.39 2.08
CA VAL A 308 16.02 -20.97 1.54
C VAL A 308 14.98 -19.87 1.41
N LEU A 309 14.57 -19.58 0.18
CA LEU A 309 13.57 -18.58 -0.17
C LEU A 309 12.30 -19.29 -0.61
N SER A 310 11.13 -18.79 -0.23
CA SER A 310 9.87 -19.43 -0.61
C SER A 310 8.76 -18.42 -0.89
N ALA A 311 7.91 -18.78 -1.85
CA ALA A 311 6.78 -17.99 -2.33
C ALA A 311 5.52 -18.87 -2.46
N GLN A 312 4.50 -18.57 -1.67
CA GLN A 312 3.18 -19.20 -1.75
C GLN A 312 2.12 -18.14 -1.43
N GLY A 313 1.40 -17.63 -2.43
CA GLY A 313 0.48 -16.51 -2.28
C GLY A 313 1.13 -15.13 -2.05
N GLN A 314 2.43 -15.07 -1.76
CA GLN A 314 3.23 -13.84 -1.68
C GLN A 314 4.42 -13.92 -2.64
N PRO A 315 4.76 -12.81 -3.32
CA PRO A 315 5.87 -12.76 -4.27
C PRO A 315 7.24 -12.87 -3.58
N MET A 316 8.18 -13.54 -4.25
CA MET A 316 9.61 -13.51 -3.95
C MET A 316 10.40 -13.50 -5.26
N THR A 317 11.38 -12.62 -5.34
CA THR A 317 12.25 -12.45 -6.52
C THR A 317 13.72 -12.54 -6.12
N ILE A 318 14.54 -13.06 -7.02
CA ILE A 318 15.95 -13.35 -6.82
C ILE A 318 16.71 -12.75 -8.00
N GLY A 319 17.75 -11.98 -7.71
CA GLY A 319 18.61 -11.36 -8.71
C GLY A 319 20.03 -11.88 -8.58
N PHE A 320 20.67 -12.15 -9.71
CA PHE A 320 22.03 -12.65 -9.80
C PHE A 320 22.88 -11.69 -10.65
N ASN A 321 24.09 -11.37 -10.17
CA ASN A 321 25.14 -10.73 -10.93
C ASN A 321 26.32 -11.73 -11.02
N VAL A 322 26.46 -12.35 -12.19
CA VAL A 322 27.46 -13.41 -12.41
C VAL A 322 28.89 -12.84 -12.38
N PRO A 323 29.21 -11.70 -13.02
CA PRO A 323 30.57 -11.16 -13.02
C PRO A 323 31.11 -10.81 -11.62
N GLU A 324 30.28 -10.21 -10.77
CA GLU A 324 30.67 -9.78 -9.43
C GLU A 324 30.38 -10.84 -8.35
N ALA A 325 29.91 -12.03 -8.75
CA ALA A 325 29.65 -13.18 -7.89
C ALA A 325 28.80 -12.82 -6.64
N TYR A 326 27.64 -12.19 -6.86
CA TYR A 326 26.66 -11.98 -5.80
C TYR A 326 25.23 -12.20 -6.25
N MET A 327 24.38 -12.47 -5.25
CA MET A 327 22.94 -12.56 -5.40
C MET A 327 22.24 -11.61 -4.43
N ILE A 328 21.07 -11.12 -4.82
CA ILE A 328 20.15 -10.35 -3.98
C ILE A 328 18.74 -10.91 -4.07
N TYR A 329 17.91 -10.67 -3.07
CA TYR A 329 16.52 -11.11 -3.09
C TYR A 329 15.60 -10.04 -2.52
N ALA A 330 14.33 -10.05 -2.91
CA ALA A 330 13.31 -9.20 -2.32
C ALA A 330 11.92 -9.78 -2.55
N SER A 331 10.95 -9.37 -1.73
CA SER A 331 9.53 -9.59 -2.04
C SER A 331 8.97 -8.61 -3.09
N GLU A 332 9.83 -7.75 -3.66
CA GLU A 332 9.50 -6.68 -4.59
C GLU A 332 10.49 -6.70 -5.77
N PRO A 333 10.03 -7.01 -7.00
CA PRO A 333 10.85 -6.93 -8.20
C PRO A 333 11.55 -5.59 -8.39
N ALA A 334 10.91 -4.47 -8.04
CA ALA A 334 11.52 -3.14 -8.15
C ALA A 334 12.79 -3.00 -7.28
N ALA A 335 12.85 -3.65 -6.11
CA ALA A 335 14.02 -3.60 -5.23
C ALA A 335 15.23 -4.33 -5.83
N VAL A 336 15.00 -5.42 -6.56
CA VAL A 336 16.05 -6.13 -7.32
C VAL A 336 16.44 -5.34 -8.56
N ASN A 337 15.46 -4.81 -9.31
CA ASN A 337 15.70 -3.96 -10.48
C ASN A 337 16.53 -2.72 -10.13
N ALA A 338 16.33 -2.13 -8.95
CA ALA A 338 17.10 -0.98 -8.47
C ALA A 338 18.62 -1.20 -8.43
N VAL A 339 19.05 -2.46 -8.30
CA VAL A 339 20.46 -2.84 -8.23
C VAL A 339 20.95 -3.41 -9.56
N LEU A 340 20.15 -4.25 -10.21
CA LEU A 340 20.59 -5.04 -11.36
C LEU A 340 20.15 -4.49 -12.73
N ALA A 341 19.18 -3.58 -12.81
CA ALA A 341 18.70 -3.09 -14.10
C ALA A 341 19.84 -2.44 -14.91
N GLY A 342 20.05 -2.93 -16.13
CA GLY A 342 21.13 -2.48 -17.01
C GLY A 342 22.50 -3.11 -16.75
N MET A 343 22.68 -3.86 -15.66
CA MET A 343 23.95 -4.52 -15.35
C MET A 343 24.23 -5.66 -16.35
N PRO A 344 25.50 -5.82 -16.80
CA PRO A 344 25.88 -6.90 -17.70
C PRO A 344 25.76 -8.26 -17.02
N GLU A 345 25.44 -9.30 -17.79
CA GLU A 345 25.39 -10.71 -17.35
C GLU A 345 24.61 -10.91 -16.03
N SER A 346 23.59 -10.09 -15.83
CA SER A 346 22.72 -10.12 -14.66
C SER A 346 21.33 -10.58 -15.06
N TYR A 347 20.71 -11.40 -14.22
CA TYR A 347 19.37 -11.92 -14.45
C TYR A 347 18.54 -11.93 -13.17
N ARG A 348 17.22 -11.87 -13.34
CA ARG A 348 16.23 -11.97 -12.26
C ARG A 348 15.35 -13.21 -12.47
N LEU A 349 15.11 -13.95 -11.41
CA LEU A 349 14.16 -15.06 -11.38
C LEU A 349 13.08 -14.74 -10.36
N ASP A 350 11.82 -14.80 -10.80
CA ASP A 350 10.66 -14.64 -9.93
C ASP A 350 10.10 -16.04 -9.58
N LEU A 351 9.97 -16.32 -8.29
CA LEU A 351 9.32 -17.55 -7.81
C LEU A 351 7.82 -17.49 -8.10
N ASP A 352 7.21 -18.63 -8.40
CA ASP A 352 5.78 -18.77 -8.68
C ASP A 352 4.98 -18.90 -7.38
N PRO A 353 4.28 -17.84 -6.92
CA PRO A 353 3.52 -17.88 -5.69
C PRO A 353 2.25 -18.73 -5.79
N THR A 354 1.74 -18.99 -7.01
CA THR A 354 0.53 -19.80 -7.22
C THR A 354 0.88 -21.28 -7.17
N ALA A 355 2.00 -21.67 -7.76
CA ALA A 355 2.50 -23.04 -7.68
C ALA A 355 3.04 -23.39 -6.29
N GLY A 356 3.40 -22.40 -5.48
CA GLY A 356 4.06 -22.59 -4.20
C GLY A 356 5.49 -23.10 -4.41
N GLU A 357 6.47 -22.21 -4.49
CA GLU A 357 7.84 -22.58 -4.79
C GLU A 357 8.79 -22.36 -3.61
N VAL A 358 9.76 -23.29 -3.47
CA VAL A 358 10.84 -23.25 -2.48
C VAL A 358 12.17 -23.31 -3.21
N ALA A 359 13.00 -22.29 -3.05
CA ALA A 359 14.31 -22.19 -3.67
C ALA A 359 15.43 -22.29 -2.64
N LEU A 360 16.36 -23.22 -2.84
CA LEU A 360 17.66 -23.21 -2.19
C LEU A 360 18.61 -22.40 -3.06
N VAL A 361 19.18 -21.32 -2.51
CA VAL A 361 20.02 -20.40 -3.27
C VAL A 361 21.34 -20.11 -2.59
N GLY A 362 22.39 -20.03 -3.41
CA GLY A 362 23.71 -19.49 -3.08
C GLY A 362 24.18 -18.55 -4.20
N ILE A 363 25.43 -18.10 -4.14
CA ILE A 363 25.99 -17.15 -5.12
C ILE A 363 25.92 -17.70 -6.56
N ASN A 364 26.25 -18.97 -6.75
CA ASN A 364 26.34 -19.64 -8.06
C ASN A 364 25.44 -20.89 -8.17
N HIS A 365 24.50 -21.05 -7.25
CA HIS A 365 23.65 -22.24 -7.19
C HIS A 365 22.20 -21.84 -6.92
N ILE A 366 21.29 -22.45 -7.66
CA ILE A 366 19.85 -22.35 -7.41
C ILE A 366 19.18 -23.69 -7.72
N THR A 367 18.40 -24.18 -6.78
CA THR A 367 17.49 -25.32 -6.97
C THR A 367 16.10 -24.89 -6.52
N VAL A 368 15.06 -25.15 -7.32
CA VAL A 368 13.68 -24.74 -7.03
C VAL A 368 12.76 -25.95 -7.00
N TYR A 369 11.99 -26.13 -5.94
CA TYR A 369 10.95 -27.14 -5.80
C TYR A 369 9.56 -26.50 -5.94
N SER A 370 8.68 -27.12 -6.72
CA SER A 370 7.27 -26.72 -6.85
C SER A 370 6.38 -27.64 -6.01
N LEU A 371 5.63 -27.06 -5.07
CA LEU A 371 4.68 -27.77 -4.22
C LEU A 371 3.53 -28.35 -5.04
N SER A 372 2.97 -27.57 -5.98
CA SER A 372 1.85 -28.03 -6.83
C SER A 372 2.24 -29.18 -7.76
N GLN A 373 3.48 -29.22 -8.25
CA GLN A 373 3.98 -30.28 -9.13
C GLN A 373 4.66 -31.43 -8.38
N GLY A 374 5.00 -31.26 -7.10
CA GLY A 374 5.66 -32.28 -6.29
C GLY A 374 7.08 -32.65 -6.76
N ARG A 375 7.79 -31.72 -7.41
CA ARG A 375 9.12 -31.98 -8.00
C ARG A 375 10.01 -30.73 -8.04
N GLU A 376 11.31 -30.97 -8.16
CA GLU A 376 12.28 -29.94 -8.53
C GLU A 376 12.13 -29.50 -10.00
N GLN A 377 12.35 -28.22 -10.23
CA GLN A 377 12.27 -27.57 -11.53
C GLN A 377 13.62 -27.73 -12.26
N PRO A 378 13.65 -28.29 -13.47
CA PRO A 378 14.84 -28.41 -14.29
C PRO A 378 15.47 -27.05 -14.61
N ASP A 379 16.80 -27.00 -14.68
CA ASP A 379 17.55 -25.80 -15.07
C ASP A 379 17.07 -25.17 -16.38
N ALA A 380 16.62 -25.99 -17.34
CA ALA A 380 16.08 -25.52 -18.61
C ALA A 380 14.81 -24.68 -18.40
N GLU A 381 13.90 -25.10 -17.50
CA GLU A 381 12.67 -24.37 -17.16
C GLU A 381 13.01 -23.07 -16.41
N LEU A 382 13.97 -23.12 -15.48
CA LEU A 382 14.43 -21.93 -14.75
C LEU A 382 15.09 -20.90 -15.67
N LYS A 383 15.91 -21.33 -16.63
CA LYS A 383 16.53 -20.46 -17.64
C LYS A 383 15.50 -19.80 -18.55
N GLN A 384 14.41 -20.48 -18.89
CA GLN A 384 13.31 -19.88 -19.68
C GLN A 384 12.56 -18.79 -18.92
N ARG A 385 12.44 -18.94 -17.59
CA ARG A 385 11.82 -17.95 -16.68
C ARG A 385 12.76 -16.81 -16.30
N SER A 386 14.07 -16.99 -16.50
CA SER A 386 15.08 -16.01 -16.13
C SER A 386 14.97 -14.76 -17.00
N LEU A 387 14.85 -13.62 -16.35
CA LEU A 387 14.70 -12.32 -16.96
C LEU A 387 16.08 -11.66 -17.08
N PRO A 388 16.64 -11.49 -18.30
CA PRO A 388 17.88 -10.73 -18.45
C PRO A 388 17.65 -9.28 -18.02
N MET A 389 18.58 -8.73 -17.24
CA MET A 389 18.50 -7.36 -16.74
C MET A 389 19.18 -6.36 -17.67
N GLN A 390 20.09 -6.83 -18.52
CA GLN A 390 20.73 -6.04 -19.56
C GLN A 390 19.83 -5.91 -20.79
N ARG A 391 19.65 -4.70 -21.32
CA ARG A 391 18.92 -4.42 -22.59
C ARG A 391 17.49 -4.96 -22.65
N ASN A 392 16.83 -5.19 -21.51
CA ASN A 392 15.44 -5.64 -21.47
C ASN A 392 14.47 -4.45 -21.51
N PRO A 393 13.66 -4.27 -22.57
CA PRO A 393 12.78 -3.11 -22.71
C PRO A 393 11.61 -3.10 -21.72
N TYR A 394 11.32 -4.23 -21.07
CA TYR A 394 10.24 -4.36 -20.09
C TYR A 394 10.68 -4.03 -18.66
N VAL A 395 11.98 -3.94 -18.41
CA VAL A 395 12.56 -3.61 -17.10
C VAL A 395 13.04 -2.18 -17.12
N LYS A 396 12.37 -1.32 -16.35
CA LYS A 396 12.82 0.05 -16.13
C LYS A 396 13.53 0.14 -14.78
N PRO A 397 14.67 0.85 -14.68
CA PRO A 397 15.21 1.18 -13.38
C PRO A 397 14.21 2.09 -12.63
N PRO A 398 14.14 2.00 -11.29
CA PRO A 398 13.36 2.94 -10.51
C PRO A 398 13.87 4.37 -10.70
N THR A 399 12.99 5.33 -10.46
CA THR A 399 13.36 6.76 -10.53
C THR A 399 14.47 7.10 -9.55
N SER A 400 15.40 7.96 -9.97
CA SER A 400 16.47 8.48 -9.12
C SER A 400 15.93 9.10 -7.83
N GLU A 401 16.66 8.94 -6.72
CA GLU A 401 16.29 9.54 -5.44
C GLU A 401 16.16 11.06 -5.54
N THR A 402 15.06 11.59 -5.02
CA THR A 402 14.82 13.04 -4.95
C THR A 402 14.43 13.46 -3.54
N LYS A 403 14.82 14.69 -3.16
CA LYS A 403 14.46 15.26 -1.84
C LYS A 403 12.96 15.53 -1.72
N ASP A 404 12.29 15.73 -2.84
CA ASP A 404 10.86 16.06 -2.94
C ASP A 404 10.22 15.29 -4.11
N PRO A 405 9.87 14.02 -3.90
CA PRO A 405 9.23 13.18 -4.91
C PRO A 405 7.93 13.77 -5.45
N VAL A 406 7.12 14.44 -4.61
CA VAL A 406 5.85 15.05 -5.05
C VAL A 406 6.12 16.22 -6.00
N ALA A 407 7.11 17.08 -5.72
CA ALA A 407 7.49 18.15 -6.63
C ALA A 407 8.01 17.60 -7.98
N THR A 408 8.76 16.49 -7.93
CA THR A 408 9.27 15.82 -9.13
C THR A 408 8.14 15.24 -9.96
N ASP A 409 7.22 14.51 -9.32
CA ASP A 409 6.02 13.97 -9.95
C ASP A 409 5.21 15.06 -10.64
N ILE A 410 4.90 16.17 -9.96
CA ILE A 410 4.15 17.31 -10.54
C ILE A 410 4.86 17.89 -11.76
N ARG A 411 6.19 18.03 -11.72
CA ARG A 411 6.97 18.56 -12.86
C ARG A 411 6.99 17.62 -14.06
N GLU A 412 6.91 16.32 -13.84
CA GLU A 412 6.94 15.30 -14.90
C GLU A 412 5.59 15.04 -15.57
N ILE A 413 4.46 15.49 -14.97
CA ILE A 413 3.11 15.32 -15.52
C ILE A 413 3.06 15.71 -17.02
N PRO A 414 3.50 16.89 -17.47
CA PRO A 414 3.41 17.26 -18.88
C PRO A 414 4.17 16.29 -19.80
N GLN A 415 5.36 15.84 -19.41
CA GLN A 415 6.16 14.92 -20.22
C GLN A 415 5.49 13.55 -20.32
N VAL A 416 5.02 13.00 -19.20
CA VAL A 416 4.39 11.67 -19.18
C VAL A 416 3.05 11.68 -19.91
N LEU A 417 2.22 12.72 -19.75
CA LEU A 417 0.95 12.78 -20.47
C LEU A 417 1.14 12.89 -21.99
N ASN A 418 2.17 13.63 -22.44
CA ASN A 418 2.53 13.64 -23.87
C ASN A 418 3.05 12.28 -24.34
N ALA A 419 3.89 11.60 -23.55
CA ALA A 419 4.37 10.26 -23.88
C ALA A 419 3.22 9.24 -23.99
N ILE A 420 2.18 9.36 -23.15
CA ILE A 420 0.95 8.56 -23.28
C ILE A 420 0.27 8.91 -24.61
N ALA A 421 0.05 10.18 -24.92
CA ALA A 421 -0.59 10.58 -26.17
C ALA A 421 0.18 10.08 -27.42
N ASP A 422 1.52 10.12 -27.39
CA ASP A 422 2.39 9.60 -28.45
C ASP A 422 2.29 8.07 -28.57
N ASP A 423 2.28 7.35 -27.45
CA ASP A 423 2.12 5.90 -27.41
C ASP A 423 0.75 5.45 -27.99
N TRP A 424 -0.32 6.18 -27.68
CA TRP A 424 -1.66 5.91 -28.21
C TRP A 424 -1.87 6.39 -29.65
N SER A 425 -1.01 7.30 -30.13
CA SER A 425 -0.98 7.70 -31.54
C SER A 425 -0.26 6.67 -32.42
N ASN A 426 0.58 5.82 -31.81
CA ASN A 426 1.27 4.73 -32.49
C ASN A 426 0.40 3.46 -32.56
N PRO A 427 -0.12 3.04 -33.74
CA PRO A 427 -1.01 1.89 -33.85
C PRO A 427 -0.40 0.56 -33.43
N VAL A 428 0.93 0.45 -33.42
CA VAL A 428 1.65 -0.78 -33.01
C VAL A 428 2.03 -0.80 -31.53
N SER A 429 1.69 0.25 -30.76
CA SER A 429 1.95 0.28 -29.33
C SER A 429 1.23 -0.84 -28.58
N LEU A 430 1.79 -1.22 -27.43
CA LEU A 430 1.19 -2.27 -26.60
C LEU A 430 -0.19 -1.85 -26.10
N ASN A 431 -0.37 -0.57 -25.75
CA ASN A 431 -1.66 -0.04 -25.34
C ASN A 431 -2.70 -0.10 -26.47
N CYS A 432 -2.37 0.31 -27.70
CA CYS A 432 -3.30 0.21 -28.83
C CYS A 432 -3.66 -1.25 -29.15
N ARG A 433 -2.71 -2.18 -29.04
CA ARG A 433 -2.97 -3.62 -29.20
C ARG A 433 -3.94 -4.16 -28.16
N SER A 434 -3.80 -3.75 -26.90
CA SER A 434 -4.74 -4.11 -25.83
C SER A 434 -6.11 -3.44 -26.02
N ALA A 435 -6.13 -2.17 -26.44
CA ALA A 435 -7.36 -1.43 -26.73
C ALA A 435 -8.15 -2.02 -27.89
N GLU A 436 -7.45 -2.51 -28.92
CA GLU A 436 -8.05 -3.24 -30.04
C GLU A 436 -8.75 -4.51 -29.57
N GLN A 437 -8.10 -5.30 -28.70
CA GLN A 437 -8.71 -6.50 -28.14
C GLN A 437 -9.91 -6.16 -27.25
N PHE A 438 -9.78 -5.16 -26.37
CA PHE A 438 -10.86 -4.66 -25.53
C PHE A 438 -12.07 -4.24 -26.38
N THR A 439 -11.83 -3.46 -27.43
CA THR A 439 -12.91 -2.96 -28.29
C THR A 439 -13.52 -4.06 -29.14
N LYS A 440 -12.73 -5.04 -29.59
CA LYS A 440 -13.20 -6.18 -30.36
C LYS A 440 -14.31 -6.95 -29.62
N HIS A 441 -14.15 -7.19 -28.32
CA HIS A 441 -15.20 -7.84 -27.51
C HIS A 441 -16.51 -7.05 -27.50
N LEU A 442 -16.42 -5.72 -27.35
CA LEU A 442 -17.61 -4.87 -27.41
C LEU A 442 -18.24 -4.87 -28.82
N VAL A 443 -17.44 -4.89 -29.89
CA VAL A 443 -17.93 -4.96 -31.27
C VAL A 443 -18.62 -6.29 -31.55
N GLU A 444 -18.04 -7.40 -31.11
CA GLU A 444 -18.61 -8.75 -31.24
C GLU A 444 -19.95 -8.85 -30.53
N LYS A 445 -20.06 -8.24 -29.34
CA LYS A 445 -21.31 -8.12 -28.60
C LYS A 445 -22.40 -7.42 -29.41
N VAL A 446 -22.10 -6.26 -30.00
CA VAL A 446 -23.06 -5.53 -30.86
C VAL A 446 -23.50 -6.37 -32.06
N LYS A 447 -22.59 -7.17 -32.64
CA LYS A 447 -22.93 -8.07 -33.76
C LYS A 447 -23.84 -9.22 -33.34
N GLN A 448 -23.60 -9.81 -32.17
CA GLN A 448 -24.39 -10.94 -31.65
C GLN A 448 -25.81 -10.51 -31.22
N ASP A 449 -25.96 -9.30 -30.69
CA ASP A 449 -27.19 -8.86 -30.03
C ASP A 449 -28.21 -8.12 -30.92
N ARG A 450 -28.09 -8.18 -32.26
CA ARG A 450 -29.08 -7.61 -33.21
C ARG A 450 -30.51 -8.17 -33.08
N LYS A 451 -30.78 -9.13 -32.17
CA LYS A 451 -32.06 -9.82 -31.97
C LYS A 451 -32.67 -9.70 -30.55
N ILE A 452 -32.05 -9.02 -29.58
CA ILE A 452 -32.49 -9.04 -28.16
C ILE A 452 -32.55 -7.63 -27.57
N ASP A 453 -33.58 -7.35 -26.75
CA ASP A 453 -33.75 -6.08 -26.01
C ASP A 453 -32.70 -5.94 -24.89
N PHE A 454 -31.82 -4.94 -25.00
CA PHE A 454 -30.75 -4.65 -24.03
C PHE A 454 -31.28 -4.30 -22.63
N ARG A 455 -32.56 -3.92 -22.50
CA ARG A 455 -33.14 -3.46 -21.22
C ARG A 455 -33.47 -4.57 -20.22
N GLN A 456 -33.45 -5.84 -20.63
CA GLN A 456 -33.87 -6.98 -19.79
C GLN A 456 -32.72 -7.85 -19.24
N ARG A 457 -31.45 -7.54 -19.55
CA ARG A 457 -30.31 -8.36 -19.11
C ARG A 457 -29.78 -7.98 -17.74
N GLN A 458 -29.64 -8.97 -16.86
CA GLN A 458 -28.99 -8.82 -15.55
C GLN A 458 -27.45 -8.93 -15.61
N THR A 459 -26.89 -9.42 -16.72
CA THR A 459 -25.44 -9.64 -16.89
C THR A 459 -24.66 -8.34 -16.97
N VAL A 460 -23.52 -8.27 -16.27
CA VAL A 460 -22.59 -7.14 -16.32
C VAL A 460 -21.73 -7.24 -17.57
N ASP A 461 -21.67 -6.18 -18.36
CA ASP A 461 -20.92 -6.15 -19.61
C ASP A 461 -19.46 -5.78 -19.38
N VAL A 462 -19.23 -4.78 -18.53
CA VAL A 462 -17.88 -4.34 -18.14
C VAL A 462 -17.84 -4.20 -16.62
N LEU A 463 -16.94 -4.94 -15.97
CA LEU A 463 -16.63 -4.83 -14.56
C LEU A 463 -15.29 -4.13 -14.37
N ILE A 464 -15.26 -3.04 -13.62
CA ILE A 464 -14.03 -2.32 -13.28
C ILE A 464 -13.74 -2.50 -11.80
N THR A 465 -12.47 -2.74 -11.46
CA THR A 465 -12.06 -2.96 -10.07
C THR A 465 -10.70 -2.39 -9.73
N GLY A 466 -10.53 -2.04 -8.46
CA GLY A 466 -9.34 -1.41 -7.90
C GLY A 466 -9.53 -1.13 -6.41
N ILE A 467 -8.60 -0.36 -5.83
CA ILE A 467 -8.68 0.16 -4.46
C ILE A 467 -8.28 1.65 -4.47
N GLU A 468 -8.93 2.44 -3.60
CA GLU A 468 -8.64 3.86 -3.38
C GLU A 468 -8.57 4.64 -4.71
N ASN A 469 -7.47 5.33 -5.00
CA ASN A 469 -7.27 6.14 -6.20
C ASN A 469 -7.58 5.36 -7.49
N SER A 470 -7.22 4.07 -7.55
CA SER A 470 -7.47 3.24 -8.73
C SER A 470 -8.95 2.92 -8.90
N LEU A 471 -9.68 2.76 -7.78
CA LEU A 471 -11.13 2.55 -7.79
C LEU A 471 -11.88 3.82 -8.17
N TRP A 472 -11.57 4.97 -7.56
CA TRP A 472 -12.27 6.23 -7.85
C TRP A 472 -12.11 6.69 -9.30
N LEU A 473 -10.92 6.48 -9.88
CA LEU A 473 -10.71 6.67 -11.32
C LEU A 473 -11.51 5.66 -12.16
N GLY A 474 -11.57 4.40 -11.72
CA GLY A 474 -12.37 3.36 -12.36
C GLY A 474 -13.88 3.64 -12.31
N GLU A 475 -14.40 4.17 -11.20
CA GLU A 475 -15.80 4.59 -11.04
C GLU A 475 -16.14 5.74 -11.99
N ARG A 476 -15.25 6.75 -12.12
CA ARG A 476 -15.44 7.82 -13.11
C ARG A 476 -15.39 7.28 -14.53
N PHE A 477 -14.43 6.42 -14.85
CA PHE A 477 -14.35 5.78 -16.17
C PHE A 477 -15.59 4.94 -16.49
N ALA A 478 -16.17 4.24 -15.51
CA ALA A 478 -17.42 3.52 -15.66
C ALA A 478 -18.59 4.46 -16.00
N GLN A 479 -18.66 5.63 -15.36
CA GLN A 479 -19.65 6.66 -15.67
C GLN A 479 -19.44 7.25 -17.08
N ASP A 480 -18.19 7.52 -17.47
CA ASP A 480 -17.85 7.99 -18.82
C ASP A 480 -18.23 6.97 -19.90
N LEU A 481 -18.01 5.67 -19.64
CA LEU A 481 -18.44 4.60 -20.54
C LEU A 481 -19.96 4.57 -20.70
N LYS A 482 -20.74 4.76 -19.63
CA LYS A 482 -22.21 4.83 -19.70
C LYS A 482 -22.69 6.10 -20.42
N THR A 483 -21.99 7.20 -20.24
CA THR A 483 -22.26 8.46 -20.96
C THR A 483 -22.07 8.27 -22.46
N LEU A 484 -21.03 7.55 -22.86
CA LEU A 484 -20.71 7.26 -24.25
C LEU A 484 -21.56 6.12 -24.85
N PHE A 485 -21.85 5.09 -24.06
CA PHE A 485 -22.59 3.88 -24.42
C PHE A 485 -23.72 3.63 -23.41
N PRO A 486 -24.87 4.33 -23.53
CA PRO A 486 -25.96 4.26 -22.55
C PRO A 486 -26.57 2.86 -22.36
N LEU A 487 -26.43 1.97 -23.35
CA LEU A 487 -26.96 0.60 -23.27
C LEU A 487 -25.95 -0.39 -22.67
N LEU A 488 -24.76 0.04 -22.27
CA LEU A 488 -23.72 -0.81 -21.68
C LEU A 488 -23.93 -0.96 -20.17
N ASN A 489 -24.08 -2.19 -19.68
CA ASN A 489 -24.17 -2.47 -18.24
C ASN A 489 -22.77 -2.49 -17.60
N VAL A 490 -22.31 -1.33 -17.14
CA VAL A 490 -21.00 -1.18 -16.45
C VAL A 490 -21.18 -1.16 -14.93
N LYS A 491 -20.35 -1.93 -14.21
CA LYS A 491 -20.21 -1.86 -12.74
C LYS A 491 -18.77 -1.54 -12.34
N ALA A 492 -18.60 -0.77 -11.27
CA ALA A 492 -17.32 -0.57 -10.60
C ALA A 492 -17.44 -1.03 -9.15
N LEU A 493 -16.55 -1.93 -8.71
CA LEU A 493 -16.55 -2.51 -7.37
C LEU A 493 -15.12 -2.58 -6.83
N SER A 494 -14.95 -2.35 -5.52
CA SER A 494 -13.64 -2.56 -4.89
C SER A 494 -13.20 -4.01 -4.99
N ALA A 495 -11.90 -4.26 -5.10
CA ALA A 495 -11.37 -5.63 -5.20
C ALA A 495 -11.79 -6.50 -3.99
N ASN A 496 -11.90 -5.90 -2.80
CA ASN A 496 -12.42 -6.59 -1.60
C ASN A 496 -13.89 -7.01 -1.72
N GLN A 497 -14.73 -6.19 -2.35
CA GLN A 497 -16.13 -6.56 -2.60
C GLN A 497 -16.21 -7.72 -3.60
N ILE A 498 -15.37 -7.72 -4.64
CA ILE A 498 -15.31 -8.84 -5.60
C ILE A 498 -14.93 -10.14 -4.88
N LEU A 499 -13.82 -10.14 -4.14
CA LEU A 499 -13.37 -11.32 -3.39
C LEU A 499 -14.45 -11.84 -2.43
N ARG A 500 -15.15 -10.94 -1.73
CA ARG A 500 -16.26 -11.32 -0.84
C ARG A 500 -17.46 -11.91 -1.58
N GLN A 501 -17.85 -11.32 -2.71
CA GLN A 501 -19.00 -11.80 -3.50
C GLN A 501 -18.72 -13.15 -4.15
N LEU A 502 -17.50 -13.38 -4.64
CA LEU A 502 -17.07 -14.68 -5.18
C LEU A 502 -17.14 -15.80 -4.14
N GLN A 503 -17.03 -15.48 -2.85
CA GLN A 503 -17.05 -16.46 -1.78
C GLN A 503 -18.44 -16.74 -1.20
N HIS A 504 -19.21 -15.69 -0.91
CA HIS A 504 -20.39 -15.79 -0.02
C HIS A 504 -21.73 -15.46 -0.70
N ALA A 505 -21.72 -14.68 -1.78
CA ALA A 505 -22.94 -14.16 -2.40
C ALA A 505 -22.67 -13.83 -3.88
N PRO A 506 -22.95 -14.78 -4.78
CA PRO A 506 -22.50 -14.73 -6.17
C PRO A 506 -23.19 -13.74 -7.13
N GLN A 507 -23.35 -12.50 -6.72
CA GLN A 507 -24.17 -11.52 -7.45
C GLN A 507 -23.33 -10.64 -8.39
N LEU A 508 -22.18 -11.12 -8.84
CA LEU A 508 -21.38 -10.39 -9.82
C LEU A 508 -22.05 -10.37 -11.19
N HIS A 509 -22.91 -11.36 -11.50
CA HIS A 509 -23.61 -11.51 -12.77
C HIS A 509 -22.67 -11.42 -13.98
N LEU A 510 -21.49 -12.06 -13.87
CA LEU A 510 -20.54 -12.16 -14.97
C LEU A 510 -20.88 -13.38 -15.82
N GLY A 511 -20.66 -13.27 -17.12
CA GLY A 511 -20.80 -14.37 -18.06
C GLY A 511 -19.77 -14.31 -19.19
N PRO A 512 -19.85 -15.22 -20.17
CA PRO A 512 -18.84 -15.35 -21.23
C PRO A 512 -18.64 -14.10 -22.12
N ASN A 513 -19.56 -13.14 -22.05
CA ASN A 513 -19.48 -11.87 -22.78
C ASN A 513 -19.10 -10.67 -21.87
N SER A 514 -18.73 -10.93 -20.62
CA SER A 514 -18.32 -9.92 -19.64
C SER A 514 -16.82 -9.64 -19.76
N ILE A 515 -16.46 -8.36 -19.78
CA ILE A 515 -15.08 -7.88 -19.77
C ILE A 515 -14.75 -7.36 -18.37
N VAL A 516 -13.55 -7.66 -17.88
CA VAL A 516 -13.06 -7.15 -16.60
C VAL A 516 -11.86 -6.23 -16.82
N LEU A 517 -11.81 -5.08 -16.14
CA LEU A 517 -10.65 -4.19 -16.08
C LEU A 517 -10.21 -3.98 -14.64
N ALA A 518 -9.05 -4.52 -14.26
CA ALA A 518 -8.46 -4.34 -12.94
C ALA A 518 -7.35 -3.27 -12.95
N ILE A 519 -7.50 -2.23 -12.14
CA ILE A 519 -6.63 -1.06 -12.11
C ILE A 519 -5.80 -1.07 -10.83
N SER A 520 -4.47 -1.07 -10.97
CA SER A 520 -3.53 -0.90 -9.85
C SER A 520 -2.23 -0.27 -10.34
N GLN A 521 -1.90 0.91 -9.84
CA GLN A 521 -0.64 1.60 -10.19
C GLN A 521 0.59 0.72 -9.97
N SER A 522 0.70 0.07 -8.81
CA SER A 522 1.85 -0.79 -8.50
C SER A 522 1.78 -2.13 -9.22
N GLY A 523 0.58 -2.58 -9.62
CA GLY A 523 0.35 -3.95 -10.07
C GLY A 523 0.53 -4.99 -8.97
N GLN A 524 0.49 -4.56 -7.70
CA GLN A 524 0.82 -5.37 -6.52
C GLN A 524 -0.09 -5.11 -5.31
N THR A 525 -1.06 -4.21 -5.43
CA THR A 525 -2.05 -3.98 -4.38
C THR A 525 -2.72 -5.32 -4.05
N PHE A 526 -2.53 -5.83 -2.83
CA PHE A 526 -2.81 -7.22 -2.50
C PHE A 526 -4.26 -7.65 -2.85
N PRO A 527 -5.33 -6.92 -2.42
CA PRO A 527 -6.69 -7.24 -2.85
C PRO A 527 -6.88 -7.30 -4.38
N THR A 528 -6.30 -6.36 -5.11
CA THR A 528 -6.46 -6.28 -6.57
C THR A 528 -5.70 -7.40 -7.27
N LEU A 529 -4.50 -7.75 -6.80
CA LEU A 529 -3.73 -8.87 -7.31
C LEU A 529 -4.46 -10.20 -7.09
N GLN A 530 -4.98 -10.43 -5.88
CA GLN A 530 -5.76 -11.63 -5.55
C GLN A 530 -7.03 -11.72 -6.41
N ALA A 531 -7.76 -10.62 -6.56
CA ALA A 531 -8.92 -10.58 -7.47
C ALA A 531 -8.52 -10.89 -8.92
N THR A 532 -7.38 -10.37 -9.39
CA THR A 532 -6.85 -10.63 -10.74
C THR A 532 -6.53 -12.10 -10.96
N GLN A 533 -5.91 -12.77 -9.98
CA GLN A 533 -5.61 -14.20 -10.06
C GLN A 533 -6.89 -15.04 -10.21
N VAL A 534 -7.88 -14.81 -9.34
CA VAL A 534 -9.17 -15.54 -9.37
C VAL A 534 -9.94 -15.26 -10.66
N LEU A 535 -9.97 -14.00 -11.11
CA LEU A 535 -10.64 -13.62 -12.37
C LEU A 535 -9.92 -14.20 -13.60
N ASN A 536 -8.60 -14.37 -13.55
CA ASN A 536 -7.87 -15.03 -14.63
C ASN A 536 -8.18 -16.54 -14.70
N GLU A 537 -8.39 -17.20 -13.56
CA GLU A 537 -8.87 -18.59 -13.54
C GLU A 537 -10.26 -18.72 -14.18
N LEU A 538 -11.17 -17.79 -13.88
CA LEU A 538 -12.49 -17.72 -14.51
C LEU A 538 -12.40 -17.50 -16.01
N TYR A 539 -11.48 -16.66 -16.47
CA TYR A 539 -11.20 -16.47 -17.89
C TYR A 539 -10.67 -17.75 -18.53
N CYS A 540 -9.70 -18.44 -17.91
CA CYS A 540 -9.14 -19.70 -18.42
C CYS A 540 -10.21 -20.79 -18.56
N LYS A 541 -11.22 -20.79 -17.68
CA LYS A 541 -12.40 -21.67 -17.75
C LYS A 541 -13.50 -21.18 -18.71
N ARG A 542 -13.29 -20.06 -19.42
CA ARG A 542 -14.25 -19.42 -20.33
C ARG A 542 -15.56 -18.98 -19.66
N MET A 543 -15.52 -18.69 -18.37
CA MET A 543 -16.69 -18.19 -17.62
C MET A 543 -16.88 -16.68 -17.78
N ILE A 544 -15.81 -15.96 -18.11
CA ILE A 544 -15.84 -14.55 -18.49
C ILE A 544 -15.18 -14.37 -19.87
N GLY A 545 -15.50 -13.29 -20.56
CA GLY A 545 -15.03 -13.03 -21.92
C GLY A 545 -13.57 -12.65 -21.98
N ASP A 546 -13.14 -11.67 -21.17
CA ASP A 546 -11.73 -11.29 -21.08
C ASP A 546 -11.41 -10.55 -19.77
N LEU A 547 -10.13 -10.50 -19.45
CA LEU A 547 -9.58 -9.80 -18.29
C LEU A 547 -8.41 -8.93 -18.73
N PHE A 548 -8.57 -7.62 -18.52
CA PHE A 548 -7.56 -6.61 -18.74
C PHE A 548 -7.05 -6.05 -17.41
N ILE A 549 -5.80 -5.62 -17.40
CA ILE A 549 -5.21 -4.87 -16.28
C ILE A 549 -4.68 -3.51 -16.73
N LEU A 550 -4.66 -2.54 -15.83
CA LEU A 550 -3.98 -1.25 -16.02
C LEU A 550 -2.98 -1.03 -14.88
N THR A 551 -1.68 -0.97 -15.24
CA THR A 551 -0.56 -0.84 -14.30
C THR A 551 0.38 0.32 -14.65
N GLY A 552 1.24 0.70 -13.70
CA GLY A 552 2.28 1.71 -13.92
C GLY A 552 3.40 1.24 -14.86
N GLU A 553 3.67 -0.06 -14.84
CA GLU A 553 4.74 -0.73 -15.58
C GLU A 553 4.24 -2.06 -16.14
N LEU A 554 4.80 -2.48 -17.27
CA LEU A 554 4.44 -3.75 -17.90
C LEU A 554 4.85 -4.94 -17.02
N ASN A 555 6.10 -4.93 -16.53
CA ASN A 555 6.64 -5.93 -15.63
C ASN A 555 6.10 -5.71 -14.20
N SER A 556 4.98 -6.35 -13.90
CA SER A 556 4.31 -6.28 -12.60
C SER A 556 3.75 -7.64 -12.22
N LEU A 557 3.43 -7.85 -10.93
CA LEU A 557 2.86 -9.11 -10.46
C LEU A 557 1.48 -9.39 -11.08
N MET A 558 0.66 -8.36 -11.27
CA MET A 558 -0.60 -8.50 -12.02
C MET A 558 -0.35 -8.90 -13.49
N GLY A 559 0.70 -8.38 -14.12
CA GLY A 559 1.10 -8.82 -15.47
C GLY A 559 1.51 -10.30 -15.51
N ALA A 560 2.29 -10.74 -14.52
CA ALA A 560 2.66 -12.14 -14.36
C ALA A 560 1.44 -13.04 -14.08
N ALA A 561 0.45 -12.56 -13.30
CA ALA A 561 -0.81 -13.27 -13.04
C ALA A 561 -1.64 -13.51 -14.31
N LEU A 562 -1.46 -12.71 -15.36
CA LEU A 562 -2.04 -12.93 -16.70
C LEU A 562 -1.14 -13.78 -17.61
N SER A 563 -0.15 -14.48 -17.05
CA SER A 563 0.83 -15.30 -17.77
C SER A 563 1.61 -14.52 -18.84
N GLN A 564 1.82 -13.20 -18.65
CA GLN A 564 2.69 -12.43 -19.53
C GLN A 564 4.15 -12.82 -19.28
N SER A 565 4.81 -13.37 -20.29
CA SER A 565 6.27 -13.55 -20.26
C SER A 565 6.97 -12.22 -20.51
N PHE A 566 8.03 -11.95 -19.75
CA PHE A 566 8.88 -10.76 -19.89
C PHE A 566 10.26 -11.10 -20.48
N ALA A 567 10.46 -12.34 -20.95
CA ALA A 567 11.66 -12.73 -21.66
C ALA A 567 11.85 -11.89 -22.94
N GLN A 568 13.10 -11.75 -23.38
CA GLN A 568 13.41 -10.99 -24.58
C GLN A 568 12.72 -11.62 -25.81
N GLY A 569 11.92 -10.83 -26.53
CA GLY A 569 11.15 -11.31 -27.69
C GLY A 569 9.84 -12.03 -27.35
N ALA A 570 9.43 -12.08 -26.07
CA ALA A 570 8.18 -12.69 -25.67
C ALA A 570 6.96 -12.04 -26.38
N THR A 571 5.99 -12.88 -26.74
CA THR A 571 4.76 -12.38 -27.35
C THR A 571 3.91 -11.65 -26.31
N PHE A 572 3.50 -10.44 -26.65
CA PHE A 572 2.60 -9.66 -25.80
C PHE A 572 1.16 -10.20 -25.87
N ASN A 573 0.57 -10.48 -24.71
CA ASN A 573 -0.75 -11.12 -24.56
C ASN A 573 -1.93 -10.18 -24.84
N ARG A 574 -1.69 -8.88 -25.08
CA ARG A 574 -2.70 -7.87 -25.44
C ARG A 574 -3.78 -7.64 -24.37
N ARG A 575 -3.50 -7.95 -23.11
CA ARG A 575 -4.41 -7.77 -21.95
C ARG A 575 -3.91 -6.77 -20.91
N ILE A 576 -2.84 -6.05 -21.22
CA ILE A 576 -2.18 -5.13 -20.27
C ILE A 576 -2.18 -3.73 -20.86
N PHE A 577 -2.69 -2.78 -20.08
CA PHE A 577 -2.51 -1.35 -20.30
C PHE A 577 -1.41 -0.86 -19.37
N THR A 578 -0.50 -0.04 -19.87
CA THR A 578 0.46 0.69 -19.05
C THR A 578 0.22 2.18 -19.17
N ASN A 579 0.14 2.88 -18.03
CA ASN A 579 0.04 4.33 -18.03
C ASN A 579 1.40 5.03 -18.22
N GLY A 580 2.48 4.27 -18.38
CA GLY A 580 3.82 4.80 -18.63
C GLY A 580 4.44 5.59 -17.48
N SER A 581 3.75 5.75 -16.33
CA SER A 581 4.24 6.54 -15.21
C SER A 581 5.42 5.89 -14.51
N GLY A 582 5.66 4.58 -14.70
CA GLY A 582 6.74 3.87 -14.03
C GLY A 582 6.54 3.72 -12.51
N HIS A 583 7.57 3.21 -11.86
CA HIS A 583 7.70 3.20 -10.41
C HIS A 583 7.81 4.62 -9.85
N ARG A 584 7.14 4.92 -8.73
CA ARG A 584 7.26 6.20 -8.01
C ARG A 584 7.30 5.94 -6.50
N SER A 585 7.92 6.85 -5.73
CA SER A 585 8.11 6.70 -4.28
C SER A 585 7.16 7.54 -3.41
N ALA A 586 6.51 8.57 -3.98
CA ALA A 586 5.57 9.43 -3.26
C ALA A 586 4.27 8.71 -2.87
N GLU A 587 3.91 8.65 -1.59
CA GLU A 587 2.62 8.08 -1.17
C GLU A 587 1.45 9.00 -1.54
N ALA A 588 1.68 10.31 -1.43
CA ALA A 588 0.79 11.35 -1.92
C ALA A 588 0.81 11.38 -3.46
N ALA A 589 0.09 10.42 -4.06
CA ALA A 589 0.09 10.16 -5.49
C ALA A 589 -0.45 11.35 -6.31
N THR A 590 0.33 11.77 -7.31
CA THR A 590 -0.05 12.85 -8.25
C THR A 590 0.12 12.39 -9.70
N LEU A 591 1.35 12.21 -10.15
CA LEU A 591 1.67 11.79 -11.52
C LEU A 591 1.00 10.48 -11.90
N THR A 592 0.99 9.49 -11.01
CA THR A 592 0.40 8.18 -11.29
C THR A 592 -1.11 8.25 -11.47
N VAL A 593 -1.79 9.13 -10.73
CA VAL A 593 -3.22 9.41 -10.88
C VAL A 593 -3.48 10.13 -12.20
N ALA A 594 -2.68 11.16 -12.52
CA ALA A 594 -2.78 11.90 -13.77
C ALA A 594 -2.56 10.99 -15.00
N ALA A 595 -1.53 10.14 -14.96
CA ALA A 595 -1.21 9.19 -16.02
C ALA A 595 -2.32 8.15 -16.22
N THR A 596 -2.87 7.61 -15.13
CA THR A 596 -3.99 6.65 -15.20
C THR A 596 -5.23 7.31 -15.80
N GLN A 597 -5.56 8.53 -15.36
CA GLN A 597 -6.68 9.29 -15.93
C GLN A 597 -6.45 9.54 -17.44
N ALA A 598 -5.27 9.98 -17.86
CA ALA A 598 -4.99 10.18 -19.29
C ALA A 598 -5.11 8.88 -20.10
N THR A 599 -4.59 7.77 -19.59
CA THR A 599 -4.67 6.45 -20.25
C THR A 599 -6.11 5.97 -20.41
N LEU A 600 -6.95 6.17 -19.39
CA LEU A 600 -8.38 5.85 -19.47
C LEU A 600 -9.13 6.77 -20.45
N THR A 601 -8.71 8.05 -20.59
CA THR A 601 -9.25 8.93 -21.64
C THR A 601 -8.93 8.40 -23.02
N GLU A 602 -7.67 7.98 -23.25
CA GLU A 602 -7.27 7.43 -24.55
C GLU A 602 -8.00 6.12 -24.86
N LEU A 603 -8.16 5.23 -23.88
CA LEU A 603 -8.95 4.00 -24.04
C LEU A 603 -10.41 4.31 -24.41
N LEU A 604 -11.03 5.29 -23.74
CA LEU A 604 -12.40 5.72 -24.04
C LEU A 604 -12.53 6.19 -25.49
N PHE A 605 -11.63 7.08 -25.92
CA PHE A 605 -11.67 7.68 -27.25
C PHE A 605 -11.30 6.68 -28.34
N TYR A 606 -10.33 5.79 -28.08
CA TYR A 606 -9.98 4.69 -28.98
C TYR A 606 -11.20 3.78 -29.20
N THR A 607 -11.85 3.35 -28.12
CA THR A 607 -13.04 2.51 -28.18
C THR A 607 -14.17 3.19 -28.96
N ALA A 608 -14.42 4.49 -28.70
CA ALA A 608 -15.42 5.28 -29.41
C ALA A 608 -15.16 5.33 -30.92
N LYS A 609 -13.92 5.65 -31.33
CA LYS A 609 -13.51 5.75 -32.74
C LYS A 609 -13.65 4.40 -33.44
N ARG A 610 -13.17 3.32 -32.83
CA ARG A 610 -13.29 1.97 -33.38
C ARG A 610 -14.72 1.49 -33.49
N MET A 611 -15.57 1.81 -32.51
CA MET A 611 -17.00 1.54 -32.58
C MET A 611 -17.68 2.26 -33.73
N ARG A 612 -17.41 3.57 -33.90
CA ARG A 612 -17.94 4.34 -35.02
C ARG A 612 -17.44 3.83 -36.37
N GLN A 613 -16.18 3.42 -36.47
CA GLN A 613 -15.62 2.79 -37.67
C GLN A 613 -16.30 1.45 -38.00
N ALA A 614 -16.55 0.61 -36.99
CA ALA A 614 -17.20 -0.69 -37.17
C ALA A 614 -18.70 -0.55 -37.52
N PHE A 615 -19.32 0.56 -37.13
CA PHE A 615 -20.75 0.81 -37.27
C PHE A 615 -21.04 2.27 -37.72
N PRO A 616 -20.69 2.65 -38.97
CA PRO A 616 -20.78 4.04 -39.42
C PRO A 616 -22.20 4.64 -39.30
N ASP A 617 -23.20 3.90 -39.77
CA ASP A 617 -24.58 4.38 -39.94
C ASP A 617 -25.54 3.92 -38.84
N SER A 618 -25.02 3.43 -37.70
CA SER A 618 -25.86 2.98 -36.58
C SER A 618 -25.41 3.54 -35.24
N THR A 619 -26.19 3.32 -34.19
CA THR A 619 -25.91 3.78 -32.82
C THR A 619 -25.52 2.57 -31.95
N PRO A 620 -24.30 2.00 -32.11
CA PRO A 620 -23.91 0.81 -31.38
C PRO A 620 -23.95 1.08 -29.87
N LEU A 621 -24.65 0.23 -29.11
CA LEU A 621 -24.83 0.38 -27.65
C LEU A 621 -25.38 1.75 -27.23
N GLY A 622 -26.15 2.41 -28.11
CA GLY A 622 -26.70 3.73 -27.87
C GLY A 622 -25.73 4.89 -28.11
N MET A 623 -24.54 4.65 -28.66
CA MET A 623 -23.56 5.69 -28.94
C MET A 623 -24.07 6.69 -29.99
N THR A 624 -24.25 7.95 -29.58
CA THR A 624 -24.77 9.05 -30.43
C THR A 624 -23.67 9.87 -31.10
N LEU A 625 -22.42 9.79 -30.62
CA LEU A 625 -21.31 10.60 -31.12
C LEU A 625 -20.92 10.23 -32.56
N THR A 626 -20.76 11.24 -33.41
CA THR A 626 -20.30 11.10 -34.81
C THR A 626 -18.78 11.23 -34.91
N GLU A 627 -18.22 10.95 -36.09
CA GLU A 627 -16.80 11.19 -36.37
C GLU A 627 -16.40 12.67 -36.13
N LYS A 628 -17.26 13.63 -36.52
CA LYS A 628 -17.05 15.07 -36.26
C LYS A 628 -17.02 15.36 -34.75
N SER A 629 -17.92 14.74 -33.97
CA SER A 629 -17.94 14.88 -32.51
C SER A 629 -16.65 14.36 -31.87
N LEU A 630 -16.14 13.22 -32.34
CA LEU A 630 -14.90 12.63 -31.84
C LEU A 630 -13.67 13.48 -32.19
N LEU A 631 -13.62 14.06 -33.40
CA LEU A 631 -12.57 15.00 -33.79
C LEU A 631 -12.57 16.28 -32.93
N MET A 632 -13.76 16.74 -32.53
CA MET A 632 -13.90 17.85 -31.60
C MET A 632 -13.31 17.49 -30.22
N LEU A 633 -13.61 16.30 -29.70
CA LEU A 633 -13.02 15.81 -28.44
C LEU A 633 -11.50 15.66 -28.51
N ASP A 634 -10.94 15.21 -29.65
CA ASP A 634 -9.49 15.19 -29.87
C ASP A 634 -8.88 16.61 -29.86
N THR A 635 -9.56 17.58 -30.44
CA THR A 635 -9.12 18.98 -30.43
C THR A 635 -9.07 19.54 -29.01
N ILE A 636 -10.09 19.21 -28.20
CA ILE A 636 -10.15 19.58 -26.78
C ILE A 636 -9.02 18.91 -26.00
N LYS A 637 -8.78 17.61 -26.23
CA LYS A 637 -7.67 16.86 -25.65
C LYS A 637 -6.32 17.50 -25.98
N ALA A 638 -6.11 17.86 -27.24
CA ALA A 638 -4.88 18.49 -27.69
C ALA A 638 -4.65 19.87 -27.04
N ASP A 639 -5.70 20.67 -26.86
CA ASP A 639 -5.61 21.96 -26.14
C ASP A 639 -5.26 21.75 -24.65
N PHE A 640 -5.94 20.80 -24.00
CA PHE A 640 -5.67 20.41 -22.61
C PHE A 640 -4.20 20.02 -22.41
N LEU A 641 -3.67 19.11 -23.23
CA LEU A 641 -2.28 18.62 -23.11
C LEU A 641 -1.25 19.72 -23.39
N ASN A 642 -1.42 20.45 -24.50
CA ASN A 642 -0.40 21.40 -24.96
C ASN A 642 -0.41 22.72 -24.19
N ARG A 643 -1.54 23.09 -23.57
CA ARG A 643 -1.70 24.39 -22.92
C ARG A 643 -1.97 24.26 -21.44
N SER A 644 -3.07 23.61 -21.07
CA SER A 644 -3.52 23.58 -19.67
C SER A 644 -2.55 22.83 -18.76
N VAL A 645 -2.17 21.61 -19.13
CA VAL A 645 -1.24 20.79 -18.34
C VAL A 645 0.10 21.50 -18.15
N VAL A 646 0.65 22.05 -19.24
CA VAL A 646 1.91 22.80 -19.21
C VAL A 646 1.79 24.06 -18.36
N ALA A 647 0.71 24.82 -18.50
CA ALA A 647 0.47 26.03 -17.71
C ALA A 647 0.30 25.73 -16.22
N LEU A 648 -0.29 24.61 -15.83
CA LEU A 648 -0.50 24.29 -14.42
C LEU A 648 0.76 23.75 -13.75
N CYS A 649 1.51 22.87 -14.42
CA CYS A 649 2.56 22.07 -13.80
C CYS A 649 4.00 22.61 -13.99
N ALA A 650 4.26 23.54 -14.91
CA ALA A 650 5.61 24.07 -15.16
C ALA A 650 6.04 25.13 -14.12
N SER A 651 7.15 24.90 -13.41
CA SER A 651 7.70 25.79 -12.35
C SER A 651 9.02 26.48 -12.72
N ARG A 652 9.28 27.68 -12.15
CA ARG A 652 10.48 28.52 -12.41
C ARG A 652 11.61 28.38 -11.37
N ASN A 653 11.36 27.98 -10.11
CA ASN A 653 12.35 28.21 -9.04
C ASN A 653 12.41 27.08 -7.99
N SER A 654 13.40 26.19 -8.08
CA SER A 654 14.36 25.87 -7.01
C SER A 654 15.55 25.14 -7.66
N VAL A 655 16.77 25.58 -7.37
CA VAL A 655 18.08 25.09 -7.87
C VAL A 655 18.04 23.66 -8.44
N GLY A 656 18.19 23.56 -9.77
CA GLY A 656 18.21 22.30 -10.53
C GLY A 656 16.87 21.97 -11.21
N THR A 657 16.83 22.16 -12.53
CA THR A 657 15.78 21.85 -13.51
C THR A 657 14.47 22.66 -13.41
N ALA A 658 14.38 23.62 -14.33
CA ALA A 658 13.18 24.35 -14.72
C ALA A 658 12.06 23.39 -15.18
N GLY A 659 10.80 23.80 -15.05
CA GLY A 659 9.70 23.13 -15.75
C GLY A 659 9.92 23.22 -17.25
N THR A 660 9.93 22.08 -17.91
CA THR A 660 10.25 21.91 -19.32
C THR A 660 8.97 21.73 -20.14
N THR A 661 8.88 22.30 -21.34
CA THR A 661 8.01 21.79 -22.41
C THR A 661 8.32 20.30 -22.65
N SER A 662 7.52 19.60 -23.46
CA SER A 662 7.88 18.25 -23.93
C SER A 662 9.28 18.17 -24.59
N LYS A 663 9.89 19.33 -24.91
CA LYS A 663 11.22 19.51 -25.49
C LYS A 663 12.28 20.10 -24.55
N GLY A 664 12.01 20.33 -23.26
CA GLY A 664 13.04 20.83 -22.35
C GLY A 664 13.01 22.34 -22.03
N GLU A 665 12.05 23.12 -22.54
CA GLU A 665 12.12 24.59 -22.49
C GLU A 665 11.35 25.22 -21.31
N SER A 666 11.89 26.29 -20.71
CA SER A 666 11.30 26.95 -19.53
C SER A 666 10.10 27.84 -19.86
N ILE A 667 8.94 27.58 -19.22
CA ILE A 667 7.73 28.40 -19.38
C ILE A 667 7.39 29.20 -18.11
N LYS A 668 7.07 30.48 -18.27
CA LYS A 668 6.51 31.34 -17.21
C LYS A 668 4.99 31.25 -17.21
N SER A 669 4.42 30.40 -16.36
CA SER A 669 2.96 30.35 -16.19
C SER A 669 2.44 31.28 -15.08
N VAL A 670 1.42 32.08 -15.40
CA VAL A 670 0.70 32.94 -14.45
C VAL A 670 -0.17 32.10 -13.51
N ASP A 671 -0.83 31.06 -14.02
CA ASP A 671 -1.75 30.22 -13.26
C ASP A 671 -0.98 29.40 -12.21
N HIS A 672 0.15 28.80 -12.59
CA HIS A 672 1.05 28.12 -11.64
C HIS A 672 1.49 29.07 -10.51
N GLN A 673 1.88 30.30 -10.83
CA GLN A 673 2.28 31.28 -9.81
C GLN A 673 1.14 31.67 -8.88
N LYS A 674 -0.09 31.83 -9.39
CA LYS A 674 -1.27 32.10 -8.56
C LYS A 674 -1.54 30.95 -7.59
N LEU A 675 -1.50 29.71 -8.07
CA LEU A 675 -1.68 28.50 -7.25
C LEU A 675 -0.61 28.39 -6.14
N MET A 676 0.66 28.60 -6.50
CA MET A 676 1.78 28.62 -5.55
C MET A 676 1.61 29.72 -4.49
N ARG A 677 1.19 30.92 -4.89
CA ARG A 677 0.95 32.04 -3.97
C ARG A 677 -0.20 31.72 -3.02
N GLN A 678 -1.31 31.18 -3.52
CA GLN A 678 -2.46 30.81 -2.69
C GLN A 678 -2.10 29.70 -1.70
N GLY A 679 -1.41 28.64 -2.13
CA GLY A 679 -0.96 27.58 -1.23
C GLY A 679 -0.02 28.09 -0.15
N ARG A 680 0.93 28.97 -0.48
CA ARG A 680 1.80 29.64 0.51
C ARG A 680 1.03 30.55 1.46
N LYS A 681 -0.03 31.20 1.00
CA LYS A 681 -0.92 32.01 1.85
C LYS A 681 -1.62 31.11 2.87
N TRP A 682 -2.21 30.00 2.45
CA TRP A 682 -2.84 29.01 3.34
C TRP A 682 -1.85 28.42 4.35
N ALA A 683 -0.58 28.23 3.97
CA ALA A 683 0.47 27.81 4.89
C ALA A 683 0.61 28.69 6.12
N LEU A 684 0.40 30.00 5.98
CA LEU A 684 0.48 30.94 7.09
C LEU A 684 -0.55 30.64 8.18
N HIS A 685 -1.72 30.09 7.83
CA HIS A 685 -2.75 29.73 8.81
C HIS A 685 -2.34 28.56 9.70
N VAL A 686 -1.48 27.66 9.19
CA VAL A 686 -0.98 26.49 9.91
C VAL A 686 0.29 26.84 10.68
N THR A 687 1.18 27.63 10.10
CA THR A 687 2.42 28.07 10.77
C THR A 687 2.20 29.19 11.79
N GLU A 688 1.00 29.77 11.86
CA GLU A 688 0.63 30.82 12.81
C GLU A 688 0.89 30.41 14.26
N THR A 689 0.31 29.29 14.69
CA THR A 689 0.44 28.82 16.08
C THR A 689 1.89 28.57 16.50
N PRO A 690 2.72 27.82 15.75
CA PRO A 690 4.12 27.64 16.13
C PRO A 690 4.93 28.93 16.09
N LEU A 691 4.67 29.83 15.14
CA LEU A 691 5.34 31.14 15.07
C LEU A 691 5.01 32.02 16.29
N VAL A 692 3.73 32.09 16.65
CA VAL A 692 3.23 32.82 17.82
C VAL A 692 3.87 32.30 19.10
N TRP A 693 3.93 30.97 19.25
CA TRP A 693 4.56 30.34 20.41
C TRP A 693 6.06 30.62 20.46
N ALA A 694 6.76 30.61 19.32
CA ALA A 694 8.18 30.96 19.26
C ALA A 694 8.43 32.42 19.67
N ILE A 695 7.63 33.37 19.17
CA ILE A 695 7.72 34.79 19.55
C ILE A 695 7.46 34.95 21.05
N HIS A 696 6.44 34.29 21.58
CA HIS A 696 6.12 34.37 23.00
C HIS A 696 7.19 33.71 23.87
N ALA A 697 7.75 32.58 23.44
CA ALA A 697 8.86 31.92 24.15
C ALA A 697 10.11 32.81 24.18
N VAL A 698 10.43 33.51 23.09
CA VAL A 698 11.52 34.50 23.07
C VAL A 698 11.21 35.65 24.03
N TYR A 699 9.98 36.17 24.05
CA TYR A 699 9.55 37.18 25.02
C TYR A 699 9.78 36.69 26.46
N VAL A 700 9.33 35.47 26.79
CA VAL A 700 9.51 34.89 28.14
C VAL A 700 10.98 34.68 28.48
N LEU A 701 11.80 34.18 27.54
CA LEU A 701 13.24 33.99 27.74
C LEU A 701 13.97 35.30 27.97
N ILE A 702 13.60 36.37 27.25
CA ILE A 702 14.16 37.71 27.43
C ILE A 702 13.79 38.26 28.81
N VAL A 703 12.51 38.16 29.19
CA VAL A 703 12.01 38.69 30.46
C VAL A 703 12.58 37.91 31.66
N LEU A 704 12.52 36.57 31.63
CA LEU A 704 12.97 35.72 32.74
C LEU A 704 14.49 35.47 32.74
N GLY A 705 15.09 35.23 31.58
CA GLY A 705 16.49 34.81 31.45
C GLY A 705 17.50 35.93 31.70
N TRP A 706 17.14 37.19 31.42
CA TRP A 706 17.93 38.34 31.83
C TRP A 706 17.63 38.84 33.24
N MET A 707 16.87 38.07 34.04
CA MET A 707 16.43 38.47 35.38
C MET A 707 15.88 39.91 35.39
N ILE A 708 15.10 40.29 34.38
CA ILE A 708 14.35 41.53 34.41
C ILE A 708 13.16 41.23 35.32
N PRO A 709 13.14 41.67 36.59
CA PRO A 709 12.07 41.31 37.50
C PRO A 709 10.74 41.74 36.89
N PHE A 710 9.69 40.92 37.03
CA PHE A 710 8.33 41.33 36.65
C PHE A 710 8.01 42.63 37.41
N GLY A 711 8.08 43.77 36.69
CA GLY A 711 8.15 45.11 37.29
C GLY A 711 9.37 45.96 36.92
N GLN A 712 10.30 45.52 36.05
CA GLN A 712 11.39 46.34 35.47
C GLN A 712 11.51 46.28 33.94
N VAL A 713 10.48 45.85 33.20
CA VAL A 713 10.32 46.25 31.77
C VAL A 713 10.23 47.79 31.63
N LEU A 714 10.12 48.47 32.78
CA LEU A 714 10.19 49.91 33.03
C LEU A 714 11.28 50.70 32.28
N SER A 715 12.42 50.16 31.84
CA SER A 715 13.49 51.04 31.35
C SER A 715 13.22 51.69 29.98
N VAL A 716 12.35 51.18 29.12
CA VAL A 716 12.10 51.82 27.81
C VAL A 716 10.84 52.68 27.84
N THR A 717 9.74 52.17 28.37
CA THR A 717 8.47 52.92 28.48
C THR A 717 8.51 53.97 29.58
N GLN A 718 9.17 53.76 30.72
CA GLN A 718 9.37 54.85 31.68
C GLN A 718 10.44 55.83 31.24
N LEU A 719 11.43 55.44 30.43
CA LEU A 719 12.39 56.40 29.87
C LEU A 719 11.73 57.28 28.81
N LEU A 720 10.94 56.70 27.89
CA LEU A 720 10.14 57.47 26.93
C LEU A 720 9.10 58.36 27.63
N LEU A 721 8.41 57.84 28.65
CA LEU A 721 7.39 58.60 29.40
C LEU A 721 8.03 59.61 30.36
N ARG A 722 9.18 59.33 31.00
CA ARG A 722 9.96 60.32 31.76
C ARG A 722 10.47 61.40 30.83
N SER A 723 11.04 61.05 29.69
CA SER A 723 11.49 62.03 28.70
C SER A 723 10.34 62.90 28.21
N LEU A 724 9.18 62.31 27.88
CA LEU A 724 7.99 63.04 27.46
C LEU A 724 7.43 63.96 28.56
N LEU A 725 7.25 63.44 29.78
CA LEU A 725 6.72 64.22 30.91
C LEU A 725 7.69 65.29 31.41
N PHE A 726 9.00 65.04 31.33
CA PHE A 726 10.04 66.02 31.62
C PHE A 726 10.08 67.12 30.54
N THR A 727 9.90 66.78 29.25
CA THR A 727 9.73 67.78 28.18
C THR A 727 8.43 68.58 28.30
N CYS A 728 7.41 68.04 28.98
CA CYS A 728 6.16 68.75 29.29
C CYS A 728 6.22 69.57 30.60
N GLY A 729 7.37 69.67 31.27
CA GLY A 729 7.58 70.57 32.41
C GLY A 729 7.15 70.05 33.78
N PHE A 730 6.92 68.74 33.94
CA PHE A 730 6.60 68.15 35.25
C PHE A 730 7.88 67.94 36.09
N SER A 731 7.82 68.28 37.39
CA SER A 731 8.94 68.07 38.32
C SER A 731 9.23 66.58 38.57
N SER A 732 10.48 66.26 38.91
CA SER A 732 10.94 64.87 39.13
C SER A 732 10.08 64.09 40.12
N ASP A 733 9.59 64.77 41.17
CA ASP A 733 8.78 64.16 42.23
C ASP A 733 7.36 63.85 41.74
N VAL A 734 6.74 64.73 40.96
CA VAL A 734 5.41 64.51 40.36
C VAL A 734 5.45 63.35 39.36
N VAL A 735 6.51 63.28 38.55
CA VAL A 735 6.73 62.16 37.61
C VAL A 735 6.92 60.85 38.38
N LEU A 736 7.64 60.86 39.51
CA LEU A 736 7.84 59.68 40.36
C LEU A 736 6.54 59.21 41.02
N SER A 737 5.73 60.13 41.54
CA SER A 737 4.42 59.82 42.15
C SER A 737 3.42 59.29 41.12
N LEU A 738 3.39 59.83 39.91
CA LEU A 738 2.52 59.34 38.82
C LEU A 738 2.92 57.94 38.37
N LEU A 739 4.23 57.67 38.24
CA LEU A 739 4.76 56.35 37.92
C LEU A 739 4.46 55.32 39.03
N ALA A 740 4.54 55.73 40.30
CA ALA A 740 4.16 54.88 41.44
C ALA A 740 2.65 54.56 41.46
N LEU A 741 1.79 55.53 41.10
CA LEU A 741 0.34 55.33 40.99
C LEU A 741 -0.04 54.39 39.83
N LEU A 742 0.71 54.42 38.73
CA LEU A 742 0.49 53.61 37.54
C LEU A 742 1.15 52.22 37.62
N HIS A 743 2.12 52.03 38.51
CA HIS A 743 2.86 50.78 38.70
C HIS A 743 1.98 49.53 38.82
N PRO A 744 0.94 49.46 39.67
CA PRO A 744 0.08 48.27 39.75
C PRO A 744 -0.68 48.00 38.45
N LYS A 745 -1.07 49.04 37.69
CA LYS A 745 -1.73 48.89 36.39
C LYS A 745 -0.76 48.37 35.33
N ILE A 746 0.49 48.82 35.33
CA ILE A 746 1.55 48.35 34.41
C ILE A 746 1.88 46.88 34.70
N VAL A 747 2.02 46.49 35.97
CA VAL A 747 2.24 45.08 36.36
C VAL A 747 1.07 44.20 35.91
N LEU A 748 -0.19 44.67 36.06
CA LEU A 748 -1.36 43.95 35.54
C LEU A 748 -1.36 43.82 34.01
N ILE A 749 -0.88 44.84 33.28
CA ILE A 749 -0.72 44.78 31.82
C ILE A 749 0.37 43.77 31.44
N ASP A 750 1.52 43.77 32.11
CA ASP A 750 2.61 42.83 31.85
C ASP A 750 2.20 41.38 32.16
N ILE A 751 1.48 41.17 33.28
CA ILE A 751 0.85 39.88 33.59
C ILE A 751 -0.16 39.51 32.49
N GLY A 752 -0.96 40.48 32.02
CA GLY A 752 -1.87 40.31 30.90
C GLY A 752 -1.16 39.88 29.61
N ILE A 753 -0.01 40.47 29.28
CA ILE A 753 0.82 40.10 28.12
C ILE A 753 1.48 38.73 28.34
N ALA A 754 1.88 38.40 29.55
CA ALA A 754 2.42 37.07 29.86
C ALA A 754 1.34 35.98 29.70
N ILE A 755 0.11 36.22 30.15
CA ILE A 755 -0.99 35.24 30.08
C ILE A 755 -1.59 35.18 28.66
N PHE A 756 -1.87 36.32 28.04
CA PHE A 756 -2.59 36.42 26.76
C PHE A 756 -1.67 36.73 25.58
N GLY A 757 -0.35 36.80 25.79
CA GLY A 757 0.65 37.11 24.76
C GLY A 757 0.49 36.31 23.48
N PRO A 758 0.36 34.97 23.52
CA PRO A 758 0.14 34.18 22.31
C PRO A 758 -1.09 34.64 21.51
N TRP A 759 -2.18 35.00 22.19
CA TRP A 759 -3.37 35.51 21.52
C TRP A 759 -3.14 36.91 20.92
N LEU A 760 -2.49 37.81 21.65
CA LEU A 760 -2.14 39.15 21.18
C LEU A 760 -1.19 39.11 19.96
N TRP A 761 -0.15 38.29 20.00
CA TRP A 761 0.76 38.08 18.86
C TRP A 761 0.03 37.51 17.65
N THR A 762 -0.94 36.62 17.87
CA THR A 762 -1.78 36.09 16.80
C THR A 762 -2.54 37.21 16.09
N ILE A 763 -3.16 38.12 16.84
CA ILE A 763 -3.88 39.28 16.28
C ILE A 763 -2.90 40.20 15.54
N GLY A 764 -1.76 40.52 16.13
CA GLY A 764 -0.74 41.37 15.51
C GLY A 764 -0.22 40.80 14.18
N ILE A 765 0.10 39.51 14.15
CA ILE A 765 0.55 38.82 12.93
C ILE A 765 -0.55 38.83 11.87
N ARG A 766 -1.80 38.57 12.23
CA ARG A 766 -2.93 38.61 11.29
C ARG A 766 -3.14 40.00 10.73
N PHE A 767 -3.02 41.04 11.56
CA PHE A 767 -3.13 42.43 11.14
C PHE A 767 -2.06 42.77 10.09
N VAL A 768 -0.79 42.46 10.36
CA VAL A 768 0.33 42.68 9.42
C VAL A 768 0.15 41.88 8.13
N GLN A 769 -0.41 40.68 8.20
CA GLN A 769 -0.63 39.80 7.06
C GLN A 769 -1.95 40.07 6.31
N GLY A 770 -2.77 41.02 6.75
CA GLY A 770 -4.08 41.31 6.16
C GLY A 770 -5.06 40.12 6.25
N ARG A 771 -4.97 39.30 7.31
CA ARG A 771 -5.84 38.13 7.54
C ARG A 771 -6.98 38.47 8.50
N GLN A 772 -8.03 37.63 8.49
CA GLN A 772 -9.18 37.76 9.40
C GLN A 772 -8.74 37.69 10.88
N LEU A 773 -8.85 38.81 11.61
CA LEU A 773 -8.32 38.96 12.97
C LEU A 773 -8.93 37.96 13.97
N LEU A 774 -10.24 37.72 13.89
CA LEU A 774 -10.99 36.91 14.86
C LEU A 774 -11.22 35.45 14.40
N ALA A 775 -10.52 34.97 13.37
CA ALA A 775 -10.53 33.55 13.01
C ALA A 775 -10.17 32.67 14.23
N ARG A 776 -10.73 31.45 14.36
CA ARG A 776 -10.39 30.58 15.50
C ARG A 776 -8.89 30.31 15.52
N THR A 777 -8.31 30.19 16.70
CA THR A 777 -6.92 29.77 16.89
C THR A 777 -6.88 28.25 17.09
N GLY A 778 -5.76 27.61 16.78
CA GLY A 778 -5.58 26.17 16.93
C GLY A 778 -5.55 25.41 15.60
N LYS A 779 -5.90 24.12 15.65
CA LYS A 779 -5.86 23.20 14.50
C LYS A 779 -6.75 23.70 13.37
N ARG A 780 -6.25 23.62 12.14
CA ARG A 780 -6.97 24.08 10.95
C ARG A 780 -7.74 22.93 10.31
N THR A 781 -8.96 23.23 9.89
CA THR A 781 -9.82 22.32 9.12
C THR A 781 -9.90 22.80 7.68
N ILE A 782 -9.85 21.85 6.75
CA ILE A 782 -9.94 22.07 5.31
C ILE A 782 -11.07 21.21 4.77
N VAL A 783 -11.97 21.86 4.03
CA VAL A 783 -13.05 21.19 3.30
C VAL A 783 -12.81 21.39 1.81
N ILE A 784 -12.74 20.29 1.08
CA ILE A 784 -12.51 20.23 -0.37
C ILE A 784 -13.84 19.86 -1.02
N GLY A 785 -14.46 20.82 -1.70
CA GLY A 785 -15.67 20.63 -2.48
C GLY A 785 -15.34 20.53 -3.96
N ASP A 786 -15.48 19.36 -4.57
CA ASP A 786 -15.45 19.18 -6.04
C ASP A 786 -16.25 17.93 -6.40
N VAL A 787 -16.31 17.54 -7.67
CA VAL A 787 -16.95 16.29 -8.11
C VAL A 787 -16.35 15.05 -7.39
N PRO A 788 -17.12 13.95 -7.20
CA PRO A 788 -16.76 12.85 -6.31
C PRO A 788 -15.31 12.35 -6.41
N TRP A 789 -14.87 11.97 -7.61
CA TRP A 789 -13.54 11.42 -7.83
C TRP A 789 -12.42 12.44 -7.54
N VAL A 790 -12.63 13.74 -7.80
CA VAL A 790 -11.64 14.79 -7.55
C VAL A 790 -11.49 15.06 -6.05
N HIS A 791 -12.60 15.26 -5.33
CA HIS A 791 -12.50 15.56 -3.90
C HIS A 791 -11.97 14.36 -3.09
N GLN A 792 -12.29 13.13 -3.49
CA GLN A 792 -11.76 11.90 -2.85
C GLN A 792 -10.25 11.77 -3.06
N LEU A 793 -9.78 11.98 -4.29
CA LEU A 793 -8.34 11.98 -4.61
C LEU A 793 -7.60 13.07 -3.84
N LEU A 794 -8.16 14.28 -3.77
CA LEU A 794 -7.56 15.41 -3.06
C LEU A 794 -7.58 15.22 -1.54
N GLU A 795 -8.66 14.68 -0.97
CA GLU A 795 -8.74 14.37 0.46
C GLU A 795 -7.64 13.36 0.85
N SER A 796 -7.46 12.28 0.07
CA SER A 796 -6.36 11.33 0.28
C SER A 796 -4.98 11.98 0.11
N TYR A 797 -4.80 12.76 -0.96
CA TYR A 797 -3.55 13.46 -1.25
C TYR A 797 -3.12 14.41 -0.13
N VAL A 798 -4.00 15.31 0.31
CA VAL A 798 -3.70 16.31 1.35
C VAL A 798 -3.53 15.63 2.72
N SER A 799 -4.30 14.59 3.02
CA SER A 799 -4.14 13.80 4.24
C SER A 799 -2.75 13.15 4.31
N LYS A 800 -2.29 12.57 3.19
CA LYS A 800 -0.95 11.98 3.08
C LYS A 800 0.14 13.05 3.19
N LEU A 801 -0.05 14.23 2.58
CA LEU A 801 0.86 15.37 2.69
C LEU A 801 1.14 15.81 4.14
N PHE A 802 0.13 15.75 5.01
CA PHE A 802 0.22 16.21 6.40
C PHE A 802 0.27 15.07 7.43
N SER A 803 0.34 13.82 6.99
CA SER A 803 0.33 12.63 7.87
C SER A 803 1.48 12.59 8.88
N LEU A 804 2.63 13.15 8.50
CA LEU A 804 3.80 13.32 9.36
C LEU A 804 3.91 14.73 9.96
N SER A 805 2.89 15.58 9.84
CA SER A 805 2.90 16.87 10.51
C SER A 805 2.84 16.73 12.03
N TYR A 806 3.40 17.73 12.73
CA TYR A 806 3.31 17.85 14.19
C TYR A 806 1.91 18.30 14.58
N GLY A 807 1.43 17.90 15.78
CA GLY A 807 0.05 18.20 16.21
C GLY A 807 -0.30 19.69 16.10
N ILE A 808 0.63 20.56 16.50
CA ILE A 808 0.50 22.03 16.43
C ILE A 808 0.43 22.61 15.01
N ALA A 809 0.85 21.85 14.00
CA ALA A 809 0.84 22.22 12.58
C ALA A 809 0.07 21.20 11.73
N SER A 810 -0.82 20.43 12.37
CA SER A 810 -1.61 19.39 11.71
C SER A 810 -2.90 19.95 11.12
N LEU A 811 -3.49 19.21 10.19
CA LEU A 811 -4.72 19.56 9.50
C LEU A 811 -5.79 18.50 9.70
N GLU A 812 -7.05 18.94 9.73
CA GLU A 812 -8.20 18.09 9.46
C GLU A 812 -8.61 18.29 8.02
N VAL A 813 -8.65 17.21 7.26
CA VAL A 813 -8.95 17.24 5.83
C VAL A 813 -10.26 16.51 5.62
N HIS A 814 -11.13 17.13 4.84
CA HIS A 814 -12.44 16.61 4.51
C HIS A 814 -12.76 16.87 3.05
N GLY A 815 -13.44 15.93 2.39
CA GLY A 815 -13.96 16.08 1.03
C GLY A 815 -15.46 15.84 0.96
N ALA A 816 -16.14 16.57 0.07
CA ALA A 816 -17.53 16.28 -0.30
C ALA A 816 -17.90 16.83 -1.68
N ASN A 817 -19.00 16.32 -2.26
CA ASN A 817 -19.58 16.88 -3.48
C ASN A 817 -20.38 18.17 -3.18
N PRO A 818 -19.99 19.34 -3.71
CA PRO A 818 -20.69 20.60 -3.49
C PRO A 818 -22.05 20.68 -4.20
N GLN A 819 -22.31 19.82 -5.18
CA GLN A 819 -23.60 19.76 -5.89
C GLN A 819 -24.64 18.89 -5.17
N ASP A 820 -24.23 18.17 -4.12
CA ASP A 820 -25.06 17.18 -3.44
C ASP A 820 -24.88 17.31 -1.91
N HIS A 821 -24.04 16.47 -1.31
CA HIS A 821 -24.06 16.27 0.14
C HIS A 821 -23.09 17.19 0.95
N MET A 822 -22.34 18.12 0.35
CA MET A 822 -21.37 18.94 1.08
C MET A 822 -22.03 19.83 2.15
N VAL A 823 -23.13 20.50 1.81
CA VAL A 823 -23.87 21.35 2.77
C VAL A 823 -24.39 20.50 3.94
N HIS A 824 -24.98 19.35 3.64
CA HIS A 824 -25.51 18.45 4.66
C HIS A 824 -24.42 17.86 5.56
N ARG A 825 -23.23 17.58 5.01
CA ARG A 825 -22.14 16.96 5.77
C ARG A 825 -21.32 17.96 6.57
N PHE A 826 -21.15 19.19 6.05
CA PHE A 826 -20.21 20.16 6.60
C PHE A 826 -20.81 21.53 6.93
N GLY A 827 -22.00 21.88 6.44
CA GLY A 827 -22.63 23.19 6.69
C GLY A 827 -22.69 23.56 8.18
N TYR A 828 -23.00 22.61 9.05
CA TYR A 828 -23.02 22.81 10.52
C TYR A 828 -21.64 22.68 11.20
N ARG A 829 -20.61 22.21 10.48
CA ARG A 829 -19.24 22.03 11.00
C ARG A 829 -18.32 23.19 10.64
N LEU A 830 -18.71 24.02 9.67
CA LEU A 830 -17.95 25.17 9.25
C LEU A 830 -17.90 26.22 10.36
N VAL A 831 -16.70 26.75 10.59
CA VAL A 831 -16.44 27.76 11.63
C VAL A 831 -15.47 28.80 11.11
N ARG A 832 -15.43 29.96 11.79
CA ARG A 832 -14.50 31.05 11.47
C ARG A 832 -13.05 30.56 11.35
N GLY A 833 -12.43 30.77 10.18
CA GLY A 833 -11.07 30.31 9.88
C GLY A 833 -10.94 28.87 9.35
N THR A 834 -12.05 28.22 8.99
CA THR A 834 -12.04 26.99 8.16
C THR A 834 -11.59 27.35 6.75
N LEU A 835 -10.76 26.53 6.11
CA LEU A 835 -10.36 26.73 4.71
C LEU A 835 -11.26 25.89 3.82
N VAL A 836 -11.84 26.49 2.78
CA VAL A 836 -12.71 25.78 1.84
C VAL A 836 -12.14 25.94 0.43
N LEU A 837 -11.77 24.84 -0.21
CA LEU A 837 -11.49 24.82 -1.65
C LEU A 837 -12.77 24.40 -2.36
N LEU A 838 -13.28 25.23 -3.27
CA LEU A 838 -14.52 24.96 -4.00
C LEU A 838 -14.22 24.89 -5.50
N GLY A 839 -14.25 23.68 -6.06
CA GLY A 839 -14.23 23.43 -7.49
C GLY A 839 -15.58 23.79 -8.12
N VAL A 840 -15.53 24.61 -9.16
CA VAL A 840 -16.71 25.14 -9.85
C VAL A 840 -16.65 24.75 -11.34
N PRO A 841 -17.63 23.98 -11.86
CA PRO A 841 -17.77 23.69 -13.29
C PRO A 841 -17.97 24.95 -14.14
N ASP A 842 -17.71 24.87 -15.45
CA ASP A 842 -17.87 26.01 -16.36
C ASP A 842 -19.32 26.07 -16.92
N GLY A 843 -20.19 26.82 -16.24
CA GLY A 843 -21.61 26.90 -16.60
C GLY A 843 -21.93 27.65 -17.89
N ARG A 844 -20.93 28.21 -18.59
CA ARG A 844 -21.11 28.83 -19.91
C ARG A 844 -21.29 27.81 -21.04
N ARG A 845 -21.10 26.51 -20.76
CA ARG A 845 -20.99 25.45 -21.78
C ARG A 845 -22.33 24.87 -22.23
N CYS A 846 -23.16 24.45 -21.27
CA CYS A 846 -24.51 23.96 -21.53
C CYS A 846 -25.39 24.17 -20.29
N GLN A 847 -26.70 23.94 -20.44
CA GLN A 847 -27.67 24.15 -19.37
C GLN A 847 -27.38 23.28 -18.12
N MET A 848 -27.02 22.01 -18.34
CA MET A 848 -26.64 21.10 -17.24
C MET A 848 -25.41 21.62 -16.48
N GLN A 849 -24.36 22.04 -17.19
CA GLN A 849 -23.17 22.62 -16.55
C GLN A 849 -23.47 23.95 -15.82
N LYS A 850 -24.45 24.72 -16.30
CA LYS A 850 -24.92 25.93 -15.62
C LYS A 850 -25.63 25.60 -14.31
N GLU A 851 -26.44 24.54 -14.28
CA GLU A 851 -27.08 24.04 -13.06
C GLU A 851 -26.05 23.56 -12.06
N ASP A 852 -25.05 22.80 -12.52
CA ASP A 852 -23.92 22.31 -11.70
C ASP A 852 -23.06 23.45 -11.14
N GLU A 853 -22.75 24.47 -11.96
CA GLU A 853 -22.06 25.70 -11.53
C GLU A 853 -22.87 26.42 -10.44
N ASN A 854 -24.17 26.63 -10.68
CA ASN A 854 -25.05 27.31 -9.73
C ASN A 854 -25.15 26.54 -8.41
N ALA A 855 -25.29 25.21 -8.45
CA ALA A 855 -25.34 24.37 -7.27
C ALA A 855 -24.05 24.50 -6.43
N ALA A 856 -22.89 24.39 -7.08
CA ALA A 856 -21.60 24.56 -6.41
C ALA A 856 -21.43 25.95 -5.79
N LEU A 857 -21.80 27.01 -6.54
CA LEU A 857 -21.74 28.40 -6.05
C LEU A 857 -22.70 28.65 -4.89
N MET A 858 -23.91 28.10 -4.94
CA MET A 858 -24.90 28.21 -3.85
C MET A 858 -24.39 27.51 -2.59
N THR A 859 -23.85 26.31 -2.71
CA THR A 859 -23.18 25.60 -1.60
C THR A 859 -22.03 26.42 -1.02
N GLY A 860 -21.19 27.02 -1.88
CA GLY A 860 -20.12 27.92 -1.47
C GLY A 860 -20.62 29.14 -0.69
N LYS A 861 -21.72 29.75 -1.14
CA LYS A 861 -22.35 30.91 -0.47
C LYS A 861 -22.99 30.52 0.86
N GLN A 862 -23.65 29.36 0.93
CA GLN A 862 -24.19 28.84 2.18
C GLN A 862 -23.07 28.56 3.19
N ALA A 863 -21.96 27.97 2.74
CA ALA A 863 -20.77 27.78 3.54
C ALA A 863 -20.19 29.10 4.05
N ASP A 864 -20.02 30.09 3.17
CA ASP A 864 -19.53 31.43 3.52
C ASP A 864 -20.48 32.22 4.43
N GLY A 865 -21.79 31.94 4.36
CA GLY A 865 -22.83 32.51 5.20
C GLY A 865 -22.77 32.06 6.66
N VAL A 866 -22.05 30.97 6.97
CA VAL A 866 -21.81 30.52 8.35
C VAL A 866 -20.76 31.42 9.00
N ARG A 867 -21.22 32.56 9.51
CA ARG A 867 -20.36 33.62 10.09
C ARG A 867 -20.63 33.83 11.58
N SER A 868 -19.56 34.15 12.30
CA SER A 868 -19.60 34.57 13.70
C SER A 868 -18.73 35.82 13.85
N TRP A 869 -19.30 36.89 14.40
CA TRP A 869 -18.62 38.18 14.57
C TRP A 869 -18.15 38.78 13.23
N GLY A 870 -18.96 38.57 12.17
CA GLY A 870 -18.65 39.00 10.80
C GLY A 870 -17.59 38.15 10.09
N ILE A 871 -16.99 37.16 10.75
CA ILE A 871 -15.92 36.30 10.20
C ILE A 871 -16.46 34.90 9.90
N GLY A 872 -16.19 34.41 8.69
CA GLY A 872 -16.60 33.09 8.19
C GLY A 872 -15.42 32.18 7.83
N PRO A 873 -15.66 31.12 7.03
CA PRO A 873 -14.59 30.38 6.39
C PRO A 873 -13.84 31.23 5.34
N GLU A 874 -12.62 30.82 4.99
CA GLU A 874 -11.90 31.33 3.82
C GLU A 874 -12.22 30.44 2.62
N VAL A 875 -13.14 30.88 1.76
CA VAL A 875 -13.55 30.15 0.55
C VAL A 875 -12.69 30.59 -0.63
N VAL A 876 -12.01 29.62 -1.26
CA VAL A 876 -11.27 29.78 -2.50
C VAL A 876 -12.00 29.02 -3.61
N ALA A 877 -12.63 29.75 -4.54
CA ALA A 877 -13.25 29.16 -5.71
C ALA A 877 -12.19 28.87 -6.80
N LEU A 878 -12.27 27.70 -7.43
CA LEU A 878 -11.38 27.24 -8.48
C LEU A 878 -12.22 26.77 -9.67
N GLY A 879 -12.05 27.40 -10.83
CA GLY A 879 -12.83 27.07 -12.03
C GLY A 879 -12.39 27.90 -13.24
N HIS A 880 -13.14 27.81 -14.34
CA HIS A 880 -12.77 28.45 -15.62
C HIS A 880 -13.59 29.68 -15.94
N ASN A 881 -14.81 29.77 -15.41
CA ASN A 881 -15.67 30.92 -15.63
C ASN A 881 -15.14 32.13 -14.84
N SER A 882 -14.83 33.24 -15.52
CA SER A 882 -14.37 34.46 -14.86
C SER A 882 -15.41 35.04 -13.89
N ALA A 883 -16.69 34.71 -14.06
CA ALA A 883 -17.77 35.16 -13.18
C ALA A 883 -17.59 34.69 -11.72
N ILE A 884 -16.85 33.60 -11.47
CA ILE A 884 -16.59 33.11 -10.09
C ILE A 884 -15.81 34.13 -9.25
N ALA A 885 -15.03 35.01 -9.89
CA ALA A 885 -14.27 36.06 -9.19
C ALA A 885 -15.18 37.16 -8.60
N HIS A 886 -16.41 37.28 -9.09
CA HIS A 886 -17.38 38.28 -8.65
C HIS A 886 -18.43 37.71 -7.68
N GLN A 887 -18.26 36.48 -7.20
CA GLN A 887 -19.23 35.80 -6.32
C GLN A 887 -19.09 36.15 -4.84
N GLY A 888 -18.15 37.05 -4.48
CA GLY A 888 -17.96 37.51 -3.10
C GLY A 888 -17.16 36.56 -2.19
N PHE A 889 -16.54 35.52 -2.76
CA PHE A 889 -15.65 34.62 -2.01
C PHE A 889 -14.33 35.28 -1.62
N SER A 890 -13.58 34.66 -0.70
CA SER A 890 -12.31 35.20 -0.20
C SER A 890 -11.22 35.25 -1.27
N SER A 891 -11.22 34.30 -2.20
CA SER A 891 -10.39 34.33 -3.39
C SER A 891 -11.02 33.51 -4.51
N ALA A 892 -10.61 33.79 -5.74
CA ALA A 892 -10.98 33.02 -6.91
C ALA A 892 -9.76 32.79 -7.80
N ILE A 893 -9.57 31.54 -8.21
CA ILE A 893 -8.53 31.12 -9.14
C ILE A 893 -9.23 30.73 -10.45
N VAL A 894 -9.20 31.64 -11.41
CA VAL A 894 -9.73 31.42 -12.76
C VAL A 894 -8.63 30.78 -13.59
N LEU A 895 -8.84 29.52 -13.98
CA LEU A 895 -7.96 28.76 -14.86
C LEU A 895 -8.17 29.20 -16.32
N GLY A 896 -7.08 29.34 -17.08
CA GLY A 896 -7.17 29.71 -18.48
C GLY A 896 -7.82 28.63 -19.35
N SER A 897 -9.08 28.80 -19.76
CA SER A 897 -9.70 28.02 -20.84
C SER A 897 -9.76 28.87 -22.11
N ARG A 898 -9.05 28.49 -23.19
CA ARG A 898 -9.00 29.27 -24.44
C ARG A 898 -9.73 28.64 -25.64
N THR A 899 -10.18 27.38 -25.56
CA THR A 899 -11.11 26.84 -26.56
C THR A 899 -12.53 27.32 -26.28
N ASN A 900 -12.83 28.54 -26.76
CA ASN A 900 -14.16 29.13 -26.87
C ASN A 900 -14.93 28.63 -28.10
N THR A 901 -14.49 27.54 -28.75
CA THR A 901 -15.31 26.89 -29.78
C THR A 901 -16.53 26.29 -29.10
N LEU A 902 -17.58 27.10 -28.99
CA LEU A 902 -18.95 26.61 -28.88
C LEU A 902 -19.11 25.50 -29.92
N VAL A 903 -19.72 24.39 -29.50
CA VAL A 903 -20.08 23.31 -30.43
C VAL A 903 -20.82 23.96 -31.60
N ASP A 904 -20.24 23.85 -32.80
CA ASP A 904 -20.82 24.36 -34.05
C ASP A 904 -22.31 23.96 -34.11
N GLY A 905 -23.21 24.88 -34.46
CA GLY A 905 -24.68 24.71 -34.39
C GLY A 905 -25.27 23.62 -35.31
N ARG A 906 -24.40 22.74 -35.84
CA ARG A 906 -24.68 21.59 -36.70
C ARG A 906 -24.62 20.25 -35.95
N VAL A 907 -24.46 20.25 -34.62
CA VAL A 907 -24.42 19.06 -33.76
C VAL A 907 -25.77 18.93 -33.04
N SER A 908 -26.32 17.73 -32.91
CA SER A 908 -27.61 17.56 -32.21
C SER A 908 -27.49 17.88 -30.72
N LEU A 909 -28.61 18.24 -30.08
CA LEU A 909 -28.63 18.55 -28.65
C LEU A 909 -28.09 17.39 -27.80
N ASP A 910 -28.47 16.15 -28.12
CA ASP A 910 -28.01 14.95 -27.41
C ASP A 910 -26.49 14.75 -27.54
N GLN A 911 -25.93 15.01 -28.74
CA GLN A 911 -24.48 14.94 -28.95
C GLN A 911 -23.75 16.05 -28.20
N GLN A 912 -24.32 17.25 -28.16
CA GLN A 912 -23.75 18.37 -27.43
C GLN A 912 -23.69 18.10 -25.93
N VAL A 913 -24.74 17.50 -25.34
CA VAL A 913 -24.75 17.11 -23.93
C VAL A 913 -23.63 16.12 -23.63
N VAL A 914 -23.48 15.06 -24.43
CA VAL A 914 -22.41 14.06 -24.26
C VAL A 914 -21.02 14.67 -24.40
N ILE A 915 -20.80 15.56 -25.40
CA ILE A 915 -19.50 16.23 -25.60
C ILE A 915 -19.15 17.10 -24.40
N GLU A 916 -20.08 17.90 -23.89
CA GLU A 916 -19.82 18.82 -22.78
C GLU A 916 -19.70 18.08 -21.44
N GLU A 917 -20.42 16.97 -21.25
CA GLU A 917 -20.19 16.09 -20.09
C GLU A 917 -18.79 15.46 -20.13
N LEU A 918 -18.39 14.86 -21.25
CA LEU A 918 -17.04 14.31 -21.41
C LEU A 918 -15.96 15.39 -21.30
N ARG A 919 -16.24 16.63 -21.72
CA ARG A 919 -15.34 17.77 -21.51
C ARG A 919 -15.12 18.01 -20.02
N GLU A 920 -16.20 18.13 -19.25
CA GLU A 920 -16.13 18.38 -17.82
C GLU A 920 -15.38 17.24 -17.11
N THR A 921 -15.68 15.99 -17.45
CA THR A 921 -15.23 14.82 -16.68
C THR A 921 -13.83 14.36 -17.05
N ARG A 922 -13.40 14.54 -18.31
CA ARG A 922 -12.07 14.14 -18.78
C ARG A 922 -11.04 15.28 -18.73
N PHE A 923 -11.47 16.54 -18.83
CA PHE A 923 -10.57 17.69 -18.96
C PHE A 923 -10.78 18.74 -17.87
N SER A 924 -11.95 19.39 -17.77
CA SER A 924 -12.12 20.54 -16.86
C SER A 924 -11.91 20.18 -15.39
N SER A 925 -12.53 19.09 -14.91
CA SER A 925 -12.33 18.58 -13.54
C SER A 925 -10.91 18.04 -13.34
N PHE A 926 -10.28 17.52 -14.40
CA PHE A 926 -8.87 17.11 -14.36
C PHE A 926 -7.93 18.33 -14.22
N GLU A 927 -8.21 19.45 -14.89
CA GLU A 927 -7.48 20.71 -14.70
C GLU A 927 -7.62 21.22 -13.27
N ARG A 928 -8.82 21.15 -12.67
CA ARG A 928 -9.03 21.49 -11.25
C ARG A 928 -8.23 20.57 -10.31
N LEU A 929 -8.18 19.27 -10.60
CA LEU A 929 -7.35 18.32 -9.86
C LEU A 929 -5.85 18.68 -9.94
N LEU A 930 -5.32 18.91 -11.15
CA LEU A 930 -3.91 19.28 -11.36
C LEU A 930 -3.55 20.61 -10.70
N ALA A 931 -4.42 21.61 -10.82
CA ALA A 931 -4.25 22.91 -10.16
C ALA A 931 -4.21 22.75 -8.63
N SER A 932 -5.11 21.92 -8.09
CA SER A 932 -5.19 21.63 -6.66
C SER A 932 -3.95 20.91 -6.14
N TYR A 933 -3.36 19.99 -6.91
CA TYR A 933 -2.08 19.36 -6.56
C TYR A 933 -0.97 20.39 -6.35
N VAL A 934 -0.83 21.36 -7.26
CA VAL A 934 0.17 22.43 -7.15
C VAL A 934 -0.10 23.30 -5.91
N LEU A 935 -1.35 23.71 -5.69
CA LEU A 935 -1.74 24.54 -4.54
C LEU A 935 -1.43 23.83 -3.21
N PHE A 936 -1.86 22.58 -3.06
CA PHE A 936 -1.68 21.81 -1.83
C PHE A 936 -0.23 21.37 -1.60
N TRP A 937 0.52 21.07 -2.67
CA TRP A 937 1.96 20.87 -2.57
C TRP A 937 2.66 22.13 -2.04
N ALA A 938 2.37 23.30 -2.62
CA ALA A 938 2.97 24.57 -2.18
C ALA A 938 2.66 24.88 -0.71
N PHE A 939 1.44 24.56 -0.30
CA PHE A 939 0.98 24.68 1.07
C PHE A 939 1.75 23.75 2.03
N ALA A 940 1.77 22.44 1.77
CA ALA A 940 2.51 21.47 2.58
C ALA A 940 4.02 21.77 2.59
N LYS A 941 4.60 22.11 1.44
CA LYS A 941 6.02 22.47 1.32
C LYS A 941 6.37 23.67 2.20
N ARG A 942 5.52 24.70 2.24
CA ARG A 942 5.76 25.87 3.07
C ARG A 942 5.65 25.55 4.55
N VAL A 943 4.68 24.72 4.97
CA VAL A 943 4.57 24.27 6.37
C VAL A 943 5.78 23.43 6.78
N THR A 944 6.19 22.47 5.96
CA THR A 944 7.34 21.58 6.24
C THR A 944 8.69 22.29 6.22
N SER A 945 8.77 23.45 5.57
CA SER A 945 9.97 24.28 5.56
C SER A 945 10.10 25.17 6.81
N PHE A 946 9.11 25.16 7.71
CA PHE A 946 9.17 25.93 8.95
C PHE A 946 10.25 25.34 9.88
N PRO A 947 11.15 26.18 10.45
CA PRO A 947 12.20 25.71 11.35
C PRO A 947 11.65 24.86 12.50
N LEU A 948 12.34 23.78 12.87
CA LEU A 948 11.94 22.84 13.94
C LEU A 948 10.68 22.00 13.67
N LEU A 949 9.97 22.23 12.55
CA LEU A 949 8.78 21.44 12.13
C LEU A 949 9.01 20.71 10.81
N GLN A 950 10.26 20.37 10.49
CA GLN A 950 10.59 19.68 9.26
C GLN A 950 10.12 18.22 9.30
N TYR A 951 9.48 17.78 8.21
CA TYR A 951 9.09 16.39 7.99
C TYR A 951 9.02 16.07 6.50
N GLN A 952 9.11 14.78 6.16
CA GLN A 952 8.93 14.29 4.79
C GLN A 952 7.43 14.25 4.46
N HIS A 953 6.91 15.28 3.78
CA HIS A 953 5.50 15.40 3.44
C HIS A 953 5.02 14.42 2.35
N TRP A 954 5.94 13.71 1.69
CA TRP A 954 5.58 12.77 0.63
C TRP A 954 5.37 11.34 1.16
N LYS A 955 5.46 11.12 2.49
CA LYS A 955 5.28 9.81 3.14
C LYS A 955 4.44 9.89 4.41
N SER A 956 3.80 8.78 4.75
CA SER A 956 3.22 8.52 6.07
C SER A 956 4.09 7.59 6.93
N GLN A 957 3.76 7.45 8.21
CA GLN A 957 4.43 6.48 9.09
C GLN A 957 4.11 5.02 8.72
N SER A 958 2.91 4.77 8.18
CA SER A 958 2.47 3.43 7.81
C SER A 958 2.92 3.01 6.42
N ARG A 959 3.29 3.96 5.54
CA ARG A 959 3.70 3.69 4.14
C ARG A 959 2.67 2.82 3.42
N THR A 960 1.42 3.28 3.38
CA THR A 960 0.26 2.55 2.86
C THR A 960 0.04 2.70 1.35
N ARG A 961 1.06 3.14 0.60
CA ARG A 961 0.95 3.33 -0.86
C ARG A 961 0.54 2.05 -1.59
N ILE A 962 1.09 0.91 -1.15
CA ILE A 962 0.71 -0.42 -1.62
C ILE A 962 -0.01 -1.09 -0.45
N ALA A 963 -1.31 -1.34 -0.58
CA ALA A 963 -2.05 -2.06 0.45
C ALA A 963 -1.56 -3.53 0.49
N THR A 964 -0.95 -3.93 1.61
CA THR A 964 -0.33 -5.26 1.79
C THR A 964 -1.14 -6.23 2.66
N THR A 965 -2.13 -5.77 3.44
CA THR A 965 -2.82 -6.60 4.47
C THR A 965 -4.33 -6.48 4.54
N ALA A 966 -4.95 -5.48 3.91
CA ALA A 966 -6.38 -5.24 4.05
C ALA A 966 -7.22 -6.00 3.00
N ALA A 967 -6.97 -7.29 2.80
CA ALA A 967 -7.96 -8.16 2.18
C ALA A 967 -8.58 -9.03 3.29
N PRO A 968 -9.91 -9.01 3.49
CA PRO A 968 -10.55 -9.89 4.47
C PRO A 968 -10.35 -11.37 4.13
N MET A 969 -9.90 -11.70 2.92
CA MET A 969 -9.80 -13.06 2.37
C MET A 969 -8.58 -13.19 1.45
N SER A 970 -7.85 -14.30 1.55
CA SER A 970 -6.86 -14.72 0.55
C SER A 970 -7.58 -15.43 -0.60
N GLY A 971 -7.18 -15.17 -1.86
CA GLY A 971 -7.72 -15.88 -3.03
C GLY A 971 -7.47 -17.38 -2.98
N SER A 972 -6.39 -17.81 -2.30
CA SER A 972 -6.07 -19.23 -2.04
C SER A 972 -7.14 -19.97 -1.22
N ASN A 973 -8.01 -19.25 -0.51
CA ASN A 973 -9.07 -19.86 0.31
C ASN A 973 -10.39 -20.02 -0.47
N LEU A 974 -10.47 -19.56 -1.71
CA LEU A 974 -11.65 -19.73 -2.56
C LEU A 974 -11.58 -21.11 -3.22
N SER A 975 -12.49 -22.01 -2.85
CA SER A 975 -12.62 -23.28 -3.57
C SER A 975 -13.31 -23.02 -4.92
N LEU A 976 -12.68 -23.46 -6.01
CA LEU A 976 -13.21 -23.33 -7.38
C LEU A 976 -14.67 -23.78 -7.55
N PRO A 977 -15.14 -24.87 -6.91
CA PRO A 977 -16.56 -25.27 -6.98
C PRO A 977 -17.54 -24.24 -6.38
N GLN A 978 -17.13 -23.53 -5.32
CA GLN A 978 -17.94 -22.45 -4.73
C GLN A 978 -18.02 -21.23 -5.66
N VAL A 979 -16.92 -20.95 -6.38
CA VAL A 979 -16.84 -19.84 -7.35
C VAL A 979 -17.57 -20.18 -8.67
N GLU A 980 -17.71 -21.46 -9.00
CA GLU A 980 -18.47 -21.91 -10.18
C GLU A 980 -19.98 -21.87 -9.95
N SER A 981 -20.46 -22.43 -8.82
CA SER A 981 -21.88 -22.36 -8.43
C SER A 981 -22.38 -20.92 -8.29
N ALA A 982 -21.43 -20.03 -8.04
CA ALA A 982 -21.62 -18.62 -7.96
C ALA A 982 -22.03 -17.97 -9.30
N LEU A 983 -21.38 -18.35 -10.39
CA LEU A 983 -21.65 -17.76 -11.70
C LEU A 983 -22.81 -18.46 -12.42
N SER A 984 -23.12 -19.71 -12.07
CA SER A 984 -24.13 -20.54 -12.74
C SER A 984 -25.59 -20.17 -12.44
N LEU A 985 -25.86 -19.27 -11.49
CA LEU A 985 -27.23 -18.76 -11.23
C LEU A 985 -27.70 -17.71 -12.26
N ALA A 986 -26.93 -17.47 -13.32
CA ALA A 986 -27.25 -16.51 -14.39
C ALA A 986 -27.80 -17.15 -15.69
N GLU A 987 -28.02 -18.48 -15.74
CA GLU A 987 -28.77 -19.07 -16.86
C GLU A 987 -30.28 -18.81 -16.70
N PRO A 988 -30.99 -18.39 -17.78
CA PRO A 988 -32.43 -18.24 -17.72
C PRO A 988 -33.05 -19.63 -17.62
N SER A 989 -33.56 -19.98 -16.45
CA SER A 989 -34.41 -21.15 -16.30
C SER A 989 -35.62 -20.99 -17.21
N GLU A 990 -35.87 -22.02 -18.04
CA GLU A 990 -37.04 -22.12 -18.89
C GLU A 990 -38.31 -21.86 -18.06
N LEU A 991 -39.22 -21.08 -18.65
CA LEU A 991 -40.54 -20.79 -18.11
C LEU A 991 -41.24 -22.09 -17.65
N HIS A 992 -41.35 -22.27 -16.35
CA HIS A 992 -42.50 -22.96 -15.77
C HIS A 992 -43.44 -21.92 -15.19
N SER A 993 -44.50 -21.69 -15.95
CA SER A 993 -45.71 -21.00 -15.56
C SER A 993 -46.22 -21.55 -14.23
N GLN A 994 -46.02 -20.81 -13.15
CA GLN A 994 -46.84 -20.91 -11.95
C GLN A 994 -47.60 -19.60 -11.76
N ALA A 995 -48.90 -19.79 -11.53
CA ALA A 995 -49.96 -18.82 -11.67
C ALA A 995 -49.85 -17.64 -10.70
N LEU A 996 -50.24 -16.48 -11.22
CA LEU A 996 -50.56 -15.26 -10.48
C LEU A 996 -51.59 -15.53 -9.38
N LEU A 997 -51.27 -15.15 -8.14
CA LEU A 997 -52.24 -14.86 -7.10
C LEU A 997 -52.11 -13.38 -6.70
N PRO A 998 -53.24 -12.68 -6.44
CA PRO A 998 -53.29 -11.23 -6.39
C PRO A 998 -52.77 -10.65 -5.06
N SER A 999 -52.19 -9.46 -5.18
CA SER A 999 -51.70 -8.58 -4.12
C SER A 999 -52.76 -8.22 -3.09
N ALA A 1000 -52.44 -8.40 -1.81
CA ALA A 1000 -53.20 -7.83 -0.68
C ALA A 1000 -52.63 -6.44 -0.27
N PRO A 1001 -53.46 -5.55 0.32
CA PRO A 1001 -53.19 -4.11 0.39
C PRO A 1001 -52.51 -3.66 1.70
N TYR A 1002 -51.84 -2.50 1.62
CA TYR A 1002 -51.20 -1.74 2.71
C TYR A 1002 -52.16 -1.39 3.86
N PRO A 1003 -51.69 -1.28 5.12
CA PRO A 1003 -52.43 -0.63 6.19
C PRO A 1003 -52.15 0.89 6.27
N PRO A 1004 -53.09 1.70 6.79
CA PRO A 1004 -53.15 3.14 6.56
C PRO A 1004 -52.47 4.01 7.62
N THR A 1005 -52.11 5.21 7.17
CA THR A 1005 -51.88 6.44 7.93
C THR A 1005 -53.02 6.78 8.90
N ILE A 1006 -52.69 7.18 10.12
CA ILE A 1006 -53.61 7.86 11.04
C ILE A 1006 -52.97 9.20 11.47
N THR A 1007 -53.54 10.28 10.95
CA THR A 1007 -53.53 11.62 11.54
C THR A 1007 -54.80 11.76 12.35
N ASP A 1008 -54.70 12.17 13.62
CA ASP A 1008 -55.79 12.93 14.24
C ASP A 1008 -55.27 13.80 15.41
N VAL A 1009 -55.73 15.04 15.37
CA VAL A 1009 -55.52 16.14 16.33
C VAL A 1009 -56.57 16.00 17.45
N PRO A 1010 -56.30 16.52 18.66
CA PRO A 1010 -57.29 17.46 19.18
C PRO A 1010 -56.66 18.71 19.83
N SER A 1011 -57.21 19.85 19.43
CA SER A 1011 -57.11 21.14 20.10
C SER A 1011 -58.05 21.19 21.32
N ARG A 1012 -57.54 21.53 22.52
CA ARG A 1012 -58.20 22.47 23.45
C ARG A 1012 -57.31 22.85 24.64
N ILE A 1013 -57.11 24.17 24.71
CA ILE A 1013 -56.87 25.10 25.82
C ILE A 1013 -57.10 24.55 27.24
N GLU A 1014 -56.11 24.73 28.13
CA GLU A 1014 -56.21 25.44 29.44
C GLU A 1014 -54.86 25.39 30.20
N THR A 1015 -54.24 26.56 30.42
CA THR A 1015 -53.37 26.85 31.59
C THR A 1015 -54.27 27.27 32.77
N PRO A 1016 -53.86 27.32 34.06
CA PRO A 1016 -52.48 27.38 34.62
C PRO A 1016 -52.25 26.58 35.94
N LEU A 1017 -51.00 26.60 36.44
CA LEU A 1017 -50.57 26.78 37.86
C LEU A 1017 -49.37 25.91 38.29
N ASP A 1018 -48.26 26.60 38.53
CA ASP A 1018 -47.52 26.69 39.79
C ASP A 1018 -46.84 25.45 40.43
N ARG A 1019 -45.59 25.72 40.86
CA ARG A 1019 -44.76 25.03 41.88
C ARG A 1019 -44.12 23.69 41.52
N SER A 1020 -42.86 23.72 41.09
CA SER A 1020 -41.66 23.53 41.96
C SER A 1020 -40.39 23.61 41.13
#